data_AF-A0A167YDB0-F1
#
_entry.id   AF-A0A167YDB0-F1
#
_cell.length_a   1.000
_cell.length_b   1.000
_cell.length_c   1.000
_cell.angle_alpha   90.00
_cell.angle_beta   90.00
_cell.angle_gamma   90.00
#
_symmetry.space_group_name_H-M   'P 1'
#
loop_
_entity.id
_entity.type
_entity.pdbx_description
1 polymer ?
#
loop_
_entity_poly.entity_id
_entity_poly.type
_entity_poly.pdbx_seq_one_letter_code
_entity_poly.pdbx_strand_id
1 'polypeptide(L)'
;MCRAAESLATAARNVPERDLLPANVIPRHYQLELEPDFDKFTFNGKVVIDLDVAEESNYITLHSLEISILGAKVTSEDKEFGEDIKVTQDEARQTTTVSFAEKLSEGSKAQLELTFLGQLNNKMVGFYRSGYAKTDGTKGFIATTQMEPTGARQAFPCFDEPALKAAFDITLVAEKHLTCLSNMPVKSEAEVYSSISNGTRKAVKFDTSPTMSTYLTAFIIGELNYVESNLFRIPVRTYVTIDQNVEYGRHAADLGARTLELFEKEFGVEFPLPKMDQIAVLDFAEGAMENWGLITYRAVDLLVEDNAGAGRKRRVTDIVLHELAHQWFGNLVTMEWWEGLWLKEGFATWASLYGANVFYPEWNIWADFVISSLQDALHLDSLRSSHPIEVPVKSANEINQIFDAISYEKGCSVLRMISVHIGEDVFLKGIRDYLKKFAYKNTTTDDLWNCLSEASGKPVTEVIAPWTREIGYPVLSVSEDSATKKITVQQNRFLRTGDVTAEDDKILYPVILGLRTEAGVDRTTVMTGRETTLSVSAGSFFKLNADHPSVYRTLYSPEILARLAEAARAGTLSIADRTGLVADAAALTAAGYMKTSTFLTLAQSLKDETSFFVWKELLVGLGAMSTAWMFQDEAVTEGLKAFRKELVTPIVRKLGYEIHEADGHVDQQLKDMIMRSAAMCGDEETIKAAQNAFEKSLKGELSALHPTLRTTVYAITSRYGGEVEMNQLLDRYRTSSVSDERISALRGCGFSNDPQVIKQVLAAMDNSEAIKDQDVYIPIGGIRSSRTGADAAWKHFLANWDTFYERFPPGLSMLKNLVKFFCEGMGTPEQLSQFKAFFEGKDIRGVDNSVRQVIDSVQAKLSWVERDSDDVVAWLKGNGYMHVVVVGRALASPSEATFAPRMLVIDFNKAGGAAPSSAGAASRGIRTDTTATENTCRDQKNPVKVGGFSSAVPVPNRAASQVSRYREWNVSGLMSSVSASPNKAARSDVLQGDPAAATTLPMIRHRKRNTEYLRTDDSNSK
;
A
#
# COMPACT_ATOMS: atom_id res chain seq x y z
N MET A 1 11.40 1.09 36.35
CA MET A 1 12.80 1.55 36.46
C MET A 1 13.26 2.37 35.25
N CYS A 2 13.24 1.86 34.00
CA CYS A 2 13.80 2.62 32.85
C CYS A 2 13.23 4.03 32.64
N ARG A 3 11.89 4.22 32.61
CA ARG A 3 11.23 5.54 32.45
C ARG A 3 11.70 6.62 33.47
N ALA A 4 12.27 6.23 34.62
CA ALA A 4 12.77 7.17 35.64
C ALA A 4 14.23 7.63 35.40
N ALA A 5 14.97 6.98 34.49
CA ALA A 5 16.38 7.28 34.21
C ALA A 5 16.59 8.23 33.02
N GLU A 6 15.60 8.39 32.15
CA GLU A 6 15.74 9.10 30.86
C GLU A 6 15.79 10.63 30.99
N SER A 7 15.35 11.18 32.12
CA SER A 7 15.28 12.62 32.40
C SER A 7 16.64 13.32 32.55
N LEU A 8 17.75 12.56 32.53
CA LEU A 8 19.11 13.06 32.78
C LEU A 8 20.12 12.80 31.65
N ALA A 9 19.70 12.23 30.51
CA ALA A 9 20.60 11.89 29.39
C ALA A 9 20.18 12.45 28.02
N THR A 10 18.96 12.98 27.88
CA THR A 10 18.37 13.44 26.60
C THR A 10 18.73 14.88 26.25
N ALA A 11 20.03 15.16 26.13
CA ALA A 11 20.50 16.46 25.63
C ALA A 11 20.01 16.71 24.19
N ALA A 12 19.18 17.74 24.01
CA ALA A 12 18.72 18.27 22.72
C ALA A 12 17.85 17.34 21.84
N ARG A 13 16.83 16.68 22.40
CA ARG A 13 15.65 16.21 21.64
C ARG A 13 14.38 16.95 22.11
N ASN A 14 13.77 17.77 21.23
CA ASN A 14 12.41 18.28 21.43
C ASN A 14 11.39 17.16 21.11
N VAL A 15 11.37 16.10 21.93
CA VAL A 15 10.30 15.10 21.86
C VAL A 15 9.02 15.79 22.36
N PRO A 16 7.94 15.85 21.56
CA PRO A 16 6.69 16.40 22.04
C PRO A 16 6.11 15.50 23.13
N GLU A 17 5.41 16.12 24.09
CA GLU A 17 4.66 15.41 25.14
C GLU A 17 3.68 14.41 24.48
N ARG A 18 3.85 13.12 24.79
CA ARG A 18 3.05 12.01 24.26
C ARG A 18 1.83 11.79 25.16
N ASP A 19 0.66 11.51 24.57
CA ASP A 19 -0.55 11.17 25.33
C ASP A 19 -0.48 9.68 25.73
N LEU A 20 0.17 9.42 26.88
CA LEU A 20 0.44 8.08 27.43
C LEU A 20 -0.41 7.79 28.67
N LEU A 21 -0.61 6.50 28.95
CA LEU A 21 -1.21 6.06 30.21
C LEU A 21 -0.30 6.37 31.41
N PRO A 22 -0.89 6.68 32.59
CA PRO A 22 -0.17 6.77 33.85
C PRO A 22 0.71 5.54 34.13
N ALA A 23 1.94 5.78 34.59
CA ALA A 23 2.95 4.73 34.81
C ALA A 23 2.82 3.99 36.15
N ASN A 24 1.76 4.26 36.93
CA ASN A 24 1.59 3.80 38.31
C ASN A 24 1.31 2.29 38.46
N VAL A 25 0.89 1.61 37.38
CA VAL A 25 0.73 0.16 37.32
C VAL A 25 1.27 -0.38 36.00
N ILE A 26 1.72 -1.64 36.00
CA ILE A 26 2.27 -2.32 34.82
C ILE A 26 1.53 -3.65 34.60
N PRO A 27 0.91 -3.88 33.42
CA PRO A 27 0.26 -5.16 33.12
C PRO A 27 1.28 -6.29 33.01
N ARG A 28 0.88 -7.48 33.45
CA ARG A 28 1.69 -8.71 33.36
C ARG A 28 0.98 -9.82 32.62
N HIS A 29 -0.31 -9.99 32.87
CA HIS A 29 -1.09 -11.06 32.29
C HIS A 29 -2.56 -10.67 32.20
N TYR A 30 -3.22 -11.07 31.12
CA TYR A 30 -4.64 -10.85 30.86
C TYR A 30 -5.36 -12.19 30.76
N GLN A 31 -6.44 -12.33 31.50
CA GLN A 31 -7.36 -13.47 31.43
C GLN A 31 -8.64 -12.96 30.77
N LEU A 32 -8.84 -13.29 29.50
CA LEU A 32 -9.87 -12.69 28.64
C LEU A 32 -10.90 -13.74 28.21
N GLU A 33 -12.17 -13.53 28.59
CA GLU A 33 -13.31 -14.35 28.16
C GLU A 33 -14.27 -13.50 27.33
N LEU A 34 -14.65 -13.99 26.15
CA LEU A 34 -15.52 -13.29 25.19
C LEU A 34 -16.62 -14.19 24.65
N GLU A 35 -17.85 -13.66 24.59
CA GLU A 35 -19.02 -14.36 24.05
C GLU A 35 -19.77 -13.49 23.02
N PRO A 36 -19.72 -13.85 21.72
CA PRO A 36 -20.50 -13.19 20.67
C PRO A 36 -22.02 -13.42 20.73
N ASP A 37 -22.74 -12.38 20.31
CA ASP A 37 -24.14 -12.39 19.93
C ASP A 37 -24.26 -11.98 18.44
N PHE A 38 -24.43 -12.98 17.57
CA PHE A 38 -24.59 -12.77 16.13
C PHE A 38 -26.00 -12.30 15.71
N ASP A 39 -26.98 -12.32 16.61
CA ASP A 39 -28.34 -11.80 16.33
C ASP A 39 -28.41 -10.29 16.61
N LYS A 40 -27.69 -9.81 17.63
CA LYS A 40 -27.62 -8.39 18.02
C LYS A 40 -26.37 -7.66 17.51
N PHE A 41 -25.37 -8.40 17.03
CA PHE A 41 -24.02 -7.90 16.72
C PHE A 41 -23.35 -7.18 17.90
N THR A 42 -23.44 -7.81 19.07
CA THR A 42 -22.75 -7.40 20.30
C THR A 42 -21.90 -8.56 20.82
N PHE A 43 -21.10 -8.32 21.86
CA PHE A 43 -20.43 -9.39 22.58
C PHE A 43 -20.31 -9.05 24.07
N ASN A 44 -20.54 -10.04 24.93
CA ASN A 44 -20.21 -9.94 26.34
C ASN A 44 -18.71 -10.20 26.51
N GLY A 45 -18.08 -9.50 27.47
CA GLY A 45 -16.68 -9.72 27.82
C GLY A 45 -16.42 -9.68 29.32
N LYS A 46 -15.45 -10.48 29.75
CA LYS A 46 -14.80 -10.38 31.06
C LYS A 46 -13.30 -10.35 30.83
N VAL A 47 -12.61 -9.42 31.50
CA VAL A 47 -11.15 -9.40 31.55
C VAL A 47 -10.69 -9.30 33.01
N VAL A 48 -9.70 -10.10 33.39
CA VAL A 48 -8.94 -9.93 34.63
C VAL A 48 -7.49 -9.63 34.26
N ILE A 49 -6.96 -8.52 34.78
CA ILE A 49 -5.61 -8.04 34.46
C ILE A 49 -4.76 -8.15 35.72
N ASP A 50 -3.70 -8.95 35.66
CA ASP A 50 -2.66 -9.03 36.70
C ASP A 50 -1.70 -7.83 36.56
N LEU A 51 -1.53 -7.07 37.63
CA LEU A 51 -0.78 -5.80 37.68
C LEU A 51 0.34 -5.85 38.73
N ASP A 52 1.53 -5.38 38.36
CA ASP A 52 2.53 -4.90 39.34
C ASP A 52 2.23 -3.41 39.63
N VAL A 53 2.21 -3.00 40.90
CA VAL A 53 2.01 -1.61 41.31
C VAL A 53 3.36 -0.89 41.36
N ALA A 54 3.56 0.07 40.47
CA ALA A 54 4.82 0.79 40.31
C ALA A 54 4.87 2.13 41.08
N GLU A 55 3.72 2.73 41.39
CA GLU A 55 3.63 3.97 42.19
C GLU A 55 2.35 3.94 43.08
N GLU A 56 2.45 4.47 44.31
CA GLU A 56 1.35 4.47 45.29
C GLU A 56 0.12 5.29 44.81
N SER A 57 -1.01 4.63 44.56
CA SER A 57 -2.14 5.22 43.82
C SER A 57 -3.50 4.62 44.19
N ASN A 58 -4.58 5.41 44.10
CA ASN A 58 -5.97 4.96 44.34
C ASN A 58 -6.82 4.89 43.05
N TYR A 59 -6.16 4.73 41.90
CA TYR A 59 -6.81 4.63 40.60
C TYR A 59 -5.99 3.80 39.63
N ILE A 60 -6.67 3.21 38.64
CA ILE A 60 -6.08 2.54 37.49
C ILE A 60 -6.71 3.15 36.23
N THR A 61 -5.90 3.59 35.28
CA THR A 61 -6.36 4.14 33.99
C THR A 61 -5.83 3.28 32.85
N LEU A 62 -6.71 2.93 31.91
CA LEU A 62 -6.45 2.06 30.78
C LEU A 62 -7.26 2.50 29.55
N HIS A 63 -6.90 2.04 28.35
CA HIS A 63 -7.64 2.37 27.12
C HIS A 63 -8.93 1.56 26.99
N SER A 64 -9.97 2.21 26.45
CA SER A 64 -11.30 1.64 26.18
C SER A 64 -12.09 2.58 25.26
N LEU A 65 -12.68 2.05 24.18
CA LEU A 65 -13.43 2.81 23.17
C LEU A 65 -14.61 1.97 22.66
N GLU A 66 -15.81 2.55 22.55
CA GLU A 66 -17.03 1.83 22.12
C GLU A 66 -17.40 0.60 22.99
N ILE A 67 -16.86 0.53 24.21
CA ILE A 67 -17.12 -0.52 25.21
C ILE A 67 -17.86 0.08 26.43
N SER A 68 -18.97 -0.56 26.81
CA SER A 68 -19.71 -0.24 28.03
C SER A 68 -19.24 -1.11 29.19
N ILE A 69 -18.68 -0.51 30.25
CA ILE A 69 -18.31 -1.22 31.48
C ILE A 69 -19.57 -1.52 32.29
N LEU A 70 -19.80 -2.80 32.61
CA LEU A 70 -20.95 -3.30 33.38
C LEU A 70 -20.62 -3.53 34.86
N GLY A 71 -19.36 -3.85 35.16
CA GLY A 71 -18.87 -4.07 36.51
C GLY A 71 -17.36 -3.94 36.59
N ALA A 72 -16.86 -3.56 37.76
CA ALA A 72 -15.44 -3.43 38.05
C ALA A 72 -15.15 -3.93 39.46
N LYS A 73 -13.99 -4.57 39.65
CA LYS A 73 -13.49 -5.07 40.94
C LYS A 73 -11.97 -4.95 40.97
N VAL A 74 -11.43 -4.47 42.09
CA VAL A 74 -9.98 -4.41 42.33
C VAL A 74 -9.65 -5.23 43.57
N THR A 75 -8.63 -6.07 43.47
CA THR A 75 -8.05 -6.81 44.61
C THR A 75 -6.55 -6.59 44.68
N SER A 76 -5.97 -6.61 45.87
CA SER A 76 -4.53 -6.55 46.12
C SER A 76 -4.23 -7.14 47.50
N GLU A 77 -3.17 -7.93 47.64
CA GLU A 77 -2.76 -8.58 48.89
C GLU A 77 -3.90 -9.32 49.62
N ASP A 78 -4.67 -10.12 48.87
CA ASP A 78 -5.90 -10.82 49.29
C ASP A 78 -7.04 -9.94 49.84
N LYS A 79 -6.90 -8.61 49.79
CA LYS A 79 -7.95 -7.63 50.11
C LYS A 79 -8.71 -7.20 48.85
N GLU A 80 -10.01 -6.98 49.02
CA GLU A 80 -10.89 -6.41 47.99
C GLU A 80 -11.13 -4.91 48.25
N PHE A 81 -10.94 -4.10 47.20
CA PHE A 81 -11.06 -2.64 47.21
C PHE A 81 -12.42 -2.27 46.59
N GLY A 82 -13.52 -2.68 47.25
CA GLY A 82 -14.82 -2.88 46.59
C GLY A 82 -16.00 -1.99 46.97
N GLU A 83 -16.05 -1.32 48.12
CA GLU A 83 -17.28 -0.63 48.57
C GLU A 83 -17.57 0.70 47.84
N ASP A 84 -16.53 1.43 47.40
CA ASP A 84 -16.61 2.73 46.72
C ASP A 84 -15.81 2.74 45.40
N ILE A 85 -16.06 1.78 44.49
CA ILE A 85 -15.46 1.83 43.14
C ILE A 85 -16.23 2.82 42.26
N LYS A 86 -15.51 3.80 41.70
CA LYS A 86 -16.01 4.72 40.68
C LYS A 86 -15.33 4.45 39.34
N VAL A 87 -16.10 4.05 38.34
CA VAL A 87 -15.67 4.01 36.93
C VAL A 87 -15.96 5.36 36.28
N THR A 88 -15.09 5.85 35.40
CA THR A 88 -15.30 7.05 34.59
C THR A 88 -14.60 6.89 33.24
N GLN A 89 -15.27 7.24 32.13
CA GLN A 89 -14.74 7.12 30.78
C GLN A 89 -14.47 8.52 30.18
N ASP A 90 -13.37 8.67 29.45
CA ASP A 90 -12.99 9.86 28.69
C ASP A 90 -12.92 9.46 27.22
N GLU A 91 -13.96 9.81 26.45
CA GLU A 91 -14.08 9.47 25.02
C GLU A 91 -13.00 10.16 24.16
N ALA A 92 -12.54 11.34 24.58
CA ALA A 92 -11.54 12.12 23.81
C ALA A 92 -10.14 11.51 23.94
N ARG A 93 -9.80 10.97 25.12
CA ARG A 93 -8.58 10.16 25.35
C ARG A 93 -8.75 8.67 25.04
N GLN A 94 -9.99 8.21 24.82
CA GLN A 94 -10.31 6.78 24.67
C GLN A 94 -9.88 5.95 25.89
N THR A 95 -10.10 6.46 27.10
CA THR A 95 -9.70 5.79 28.35
C THR A 95 -10.86 5.53 29.30
N THR A 96 -10.67 4.52 30.15
CA THR A 96 -11.46 4.25 31.34
C THR A 96 -10.55 4.37 32.56
N THR A 97 -10.99 5.13 33.56
CA THR A 97 -10.36 5.20 34.88
C THR A 97 -11.26 4.53 35.91
N VAL A 98 -10.68 3.61 36.68
CA VAL A 98 -11.29 2.94 37.83
C VAL A 98 -10.64 3.52 39.08
N SER A 99 -11.38 4.32 39.85
CA SER A 99 -10.94 4.92 41.11
C SER A 99 -11.59 4.23 42.31
N PHE A 100 -10.90 4.21 43.44
CA PHE A 100 -11.34 3.60 44.69
C PHE A 100 -10.82 4.41 45.89
N ALA A 101 -11.36 4.14 47.09
CA ALA A 101 -11.13 4.99 48.27
C ALA A 101 -9.74 4.84 48.92
N GLU A 102 -9.22 3.61 48.99
CA GLU A 102 -7.88 3.31 49.52
C GLU A 102 -6.81 3.32 48.43
N LYS A 103 -5.52 3.33 48.81
CA LYS A 103 -4.41 3.25 47.86
C LYS A 103 -3.90 1.81 47.71
N LEU A 104 -3.47 1.47 46.51
CA LEU A 104 -2.54 0.37 46.25
C LEU A 104 -1.14 0.80 46.69
N SER A 105 -0.44 -0.08 47.40
CA SER A 105 0.93 0.17 47.88
C SER A 105 1.95 -0.01 46.75
N GLU A 106 2.96 0.87 46.67
CA GLU A 106 4.10 0.70 45.76
C GLU A 106 4.79 -0.66 45.98
N GLY A 107 5.09 -1.39 44.89
CA GLY A 107 5.70 -2.71 44.93
C GLY A 107 4.74 -3.87 45.25
N SER A 108 3.47 -3.60 45.57
CA SER A 108 2.44 -4.64 45.72
C SER A 108 1.97 -5.19 44.37
N LYS A 109 1.10 -6.21 44.40
CA LYS A 109 0.42 -6.76 43.22
C LYS A 109 -1.07 -6.60 43.33
N ALA A 110 -1.70 -6.21 42.23
CA ALA A 110 -3.15 -6.06 42.14
C ALA A 110 -3.74 -6.88 40.99
N GLN A 111 -5.03 -7.17 41.08
CA GLN A 111 -5.85 -7.60 39.94
C GLN A 111 -6.97 -6.59 39.70
N LEU A 112 -7.16 -6.24 38.43
CA LEU A 112 -8.33 -5.49 37.96
C LEU A 112 -9.24 -6.44 37.17
N GLU A 113 -10.41 -6.75 37.71
CA GLU A 113 -11.48 -7.44 36.99
C GLU A 113 -12.48 -6.40 36.42
N LEU A 114 -12.81 -6.54 35.14
CA LEU A 114 -13.85 -5.78 34.46
C LEU A 114 -14.80 -6.73 33.72
N THR A 115 -16.10 -6.50 33.83
CA THR A 115 -17.12 -7.08 32.95
C THR A 115 -17.72 -5.99 32.08
N PHE A 116 -17.96 -6.30 30.81
CA PHE A 116 -18.26 -5.29 29.79
C PHE A 116 -19.11 -5.83 28.64
N LEU A 117 -19.70 -4.90 27.88
CA LEU A 117 -20.44 -5.15 26.64
C LEU A 117 -19.77 -4.35 25.51
N GLY A 118 -19.40 -5.03 24.44
CA GLY A 118 -18.87 -4.43 23.21
C GLY A 118 -19.77 -4.67 22.00
N GLN A 119 -19.47 -3.98 20.89
CA GLN A 119 -20.19 -4.12 19.63
C GLN A 119 -19.35 -4.87 18.58
N LEU A 120 -19.90 -5.91 17.96
CA LEU A 120 -19.36 -6.50 16.73
C LEU A 120 -19.63 -5.55 15.56
N ASN A 121 -18.84 -4.48 15.48
CA ASN A 121 -19.00 -3.41 14.50
C ASN A 121 -18.76 -3.92 13.06
N ASN A 122 -18.96 -3.05 12.05
CA ASN A 122 -18.64 -3.33 10.65
C ASN A 122 -17.68 -2.29 10.05
N LYS A 123 -16.81 -1.73 10.90
CA LYS A 123 -15.78 -0.73 10.58
C LYS A 123 -14.40 -1.35 10.29
N MET A 124 -14.28 -2.69 10.42
CA MET A 124 -13.05 -3.47 10.20
C MET A 124 -11.92 -3.12 11.20
N VAL A 125 -12.27 -2.81 12.45
CA VAL A 125 -11.35 -2.48 13.55
C VAL A 125 -11.90 -2.99 14.89
N GLY A 126 -11.04 -3.30 15.85
CA GLY A 126 -11.42 -3.93 17.12
C GLY A 126 -11.91 -5.35 16.91
N PHE A 127 -12.91 -5.78 17.67
CA PHE A 127 -13.62 -7.04 17.44
C PHE A 127 -14.89 -6.77 16.62
N TYR A 128 -14.93 -7.28 15.39
CA TYR A 128 -15.90 -6.86 14.38
C TYR A 128 -16.47 -8.05 13.59
N ARG A 129 -17.55 -7.83 12.82
CA ARG A 129 -18.19 -8.86 11.98
C ARG A 129 -17.79 -8.74 10.51
N SER A 130 -17.40 -9.85 9.90
CA SER A 130 -17.30 -10.00 8.43
C SER A 130 -18.40 -10.96 7.94
N GLY A 131 -18.98 -10.68 6.78
CA GLY A 131 -20.14 -11.40 6.24
C GLY A 131 -19.84 -12.12 4.92
N TYR A 132 -20.31 -13.36 4.82
CA TYR A 132 -20.16 -14.22 3.64
C TYR A 132 -21.52 -14.80 3.18
N ALA A 133 -21.59 -15.32 1.96
CA ALA A 133 -22.82 -15.93 1.42
C ALA A 133 -22.73 -17.45 1.55
N LYS A 134 -23.68 -18.07 2.25
CA LYS A 134 -23.76 -19.53 2.39
C LYS A 134 -24.25 -20.19 1.10
N THR A 135 -23.97 -21.49 0.96
CA THR A 135 -24.35 -22.31 -0.20
C THR A 135 -25.86 -22.48 -0.39
N ASP A 136 -26.67 -22.16 0.62
CA ASP A 136 -28.14 -22.12 0.57
C ASP A 136 -28.71 -20.72 0.22
N GLY A 137 -27.84 -19.72 0.00
CA GLY A 137 -28.20 -18.34 -0.26
C GLY A 137 -28.45 -17.48 0.99
N THR A 138 -28.31 -18.03 2.20
CA THR A 138 -28.38 -17.26 3.45
C THR A 138 -27.07 -16.51 3.73
N LYS A 139 -27.10 -15.53 4.63
CA LYS A 139 -25.90 -14.77 5.02
C LYS A 139 -25.25 -15.40 6.25
N GLY A 140 -23.99 -15.81 6.10
CA GLY A 140 -23.14 -16.22 7.21
C GLY A 140 -22.32 -15.04 7.74
N PHE A 141 -21.82 -15.17 8.97
CA PHE A 141 -20.91 -14.22 9.59
C PHE A 141 -19.75 -14.93 10.26
N ILE A 142 -18.61 -14.24 10.34
CA ILE A 142 -17.54 -14.53 11.29
C ILE A 142 -17.35 -13.30 12.18
N ALA A 143 -17.01 -13.52 13.45
CA ALA A 143 -16.47 -12.48 14.32
C ALA A 143 -14.94 -12.59 14.26
N THR A 144 -14.25 -11.47 14.03
CA THR A 144 -12.80 -11.42 13.77
C THR A 144 -12.20 -10.11 14.27
N THR A 145 -10.88 -10.04 14.37
CA THR A 145 -10.14 -8.94 15.01
C THR A 145 -9.24 -8.18 14.05
N GLN A 146 -9.13 -6.86 14.23
CA GLN A 146 -8.04 -6.02 13.70
C GLN A 146 -7.66 -5.01 14.79
N MET A 147 -6.48 -5.18 15.39
CA MET A 147 -6.11 -4.43 16.60
C MET A 147 -4.99 -3.39 16.39
N GLU A 148 -4.24 -3.41 15.29
CA GLU A 148 -3.23 -2.38 15.02
C GLU A 148 -3.86 -1.10 14.44
N PRO A 149 -3.37 0.10 14.82
CA PRO A 149 -2.39 0.37 15.89
C PRO A 149 -3.00 0.43 17.29
N THR A 150 -4.27 0.83 17.39
CA THR A 150 -4.95 1.13 18.66
C THR A 150 -6.40 0.64 18.65
N GLY A 151 -6.61 -0.55 18.09
CA GLY A 151 -7.93 -1.19 17.97
C GLY A 151 -8.25 -2.16 19.12
N ALA A 152 -7.26 -2.64 19.89
CA ALA A 152 -7.51 -3.59 20.98
C ALA A 152 -8.47 -3.01 22.04
N ARG A 153 -8.38 -1.69 22.29
CA ARG A 153 -9.31 -0.92 23.14
C ARG A 153 -10.79 -0.94 22.71
N GLN A 154 -11.11 -1.34 21.47
CA GLN A 154 -12.48 -1.56 20.97
C GLN A 154 -12.93 -3.03 21.08
N ALA A 155 -12.01 -3.94 21.45
CA ALA A 155 -12.29 -5.35 21.68
C ALA A 155 -12.34 -5.70 23.18
N PHE A 156 -11.44 -5.14 23.99
CA PHE A 156 -11.45 -5.27 25.45
C PHE A 156 -10.73 -4.08 26.10
N PRO A 157 -11.12 -3.65 27.32
CA PRO A 157 -10.38 -2.62 28.05
C PRO A 157 -8.96 -3.11 28.35
N CYS A 158 -7.94 -2.36 27.93
CA CYS A 158 -6.54 -2.78 28.06
C CYS A 158 -5.53 -1.63 28.08
N PHE A 159 -4.30 -1.94 28.49
CA PHE A 159 -3.15 -1.02 28.45
C PHE A 159 -2.59 -0.95 27.03
N ASP A 160 -3.35 -0.33 26.14
CA ASP A 160 -3.14 -0.38 24.69
C ASP A 160 -1.99 0.53 24.19
N GLU A 161 -0.75 0.18 24.61
CA GLU A 161 0.53 0.75 24.17
C GLU A 161 1.49 -0.39 23.78
N PRO A 162 2.31 -0.26 22.71
CA PRO A 162 3.18 -1.36 22.26
C PRO A 162 4.26 -1.77 23.28
N ALA A 163 4.68 -0.86 24.17
CA ALA A 163 5.63 -1.13 25.25
C ALA A 163 5.05 -1.93 26.43
N LEU A 164 3.72 -1.94 26.62
CA LEU A 164 3.07 -2.53 27.80
C LEU A 164 2.75 -4.02 27.58
N LYS A 165 3.77 -4.79 27.17
CA LYS A 165 3.65 -6.21 26.85
C LYS A 165 3.23 -7.07 28.04
N ALA A 166 2.37 -8.04 27.78
CA ALA A 166 1.83 -9.00 28.75
C ALA A 166 1.62 -10.39 28.13
N ALA A 167 1.38 -11.40 28.95
CA ALA A 167 0.89 -12.70 28.50
C ALA A 167 -0.65 -12.73 28.45
N PHE A 168 -1.24 -13.60 27.64
CA PHE A 168 -2.71 -13.67 27.44
C PHE A 168 -3.25 -15.10 27.57
N ASP A 169 -4.20 -15.30 28.47
CA ASP A 169 -5.06 -16.48 28.61
C ASP A 169 -6.42 -16.17 27.97
N ILE A 170 -6.65 -16.65 26.75
CA ILE A 170 -7.88 -16.35 25.98
C ILE A 170 -8.88 -17.51 26.07
N THR A 171 -10.16 -17.17 26.26
CA THR A 171 -11.30 -18.10 26.25
C THR A 171 -12.42 -17.56 25.38
N LEU A 172 -12.89 -18.35 24.41
CA LEU A 172 -13.94 -17.96 23.46
C LEU A 172 -15.17 -18.83 23.64
N VAL A 173 -16.32 -18.20 23.92
CA VAL A 173 -17.60 -18.90 24.12
C VAL A 173 -18.44 -18.81 22.85
N ALA A 174 -18.81 -19.95 22.28
CA ALA A 174 -19.43 -20.04 20.96
C ALA A 174 -20.41 -21.22 20.82
N GLU A 175 -21.22 -21.20 19.76
CA GLU A 175 -22.03 -22.36 19.38
C GLU A 175 -21.15 -23.56 19.01
N LYS A 176 -21.58 -24.78 19.35
CA LYS A 176 -20.74 -25.99 19.30
C LYS A 176 -20.15 -26.29 17.91
N HIS A 177 -20.83 -25.88 16.84
CA HIS A 177 -20.43 -26.08 15.45
C HIS A 177 -19.45 -25.04 14.90
N LEU A 178 -19.18 -23.95 15.64
CA LEU A 178 -18.27 -22.89 15.21
C LEU A 178 -16.82 -23.28 15.53
N THR A 179 -15.91 -22.97 14.60
CA THR A 179 -14.47 -22.98 14.84
C THR A 179 -14.10 -21.74 15.63
N CYS A 180 -13.27 -21.90 16.66
CA CYS A 180 -12.69 -20.82 17.45
C CYS A 180 -11.17 -20.84 17.25
N LEU A 181 -10.58 -19.72 16.84
CA LEU A 181 -9.14 -19.54 16.66
C LEU A 181 -8.65 -18.40 17.55
N SER A 182 -7.39 -18.49 17.99
CA SER A 182 -6.66 -17.38 18.64
C SER A 182 -5.15 -17.54 18.40
N ASN A 183 -4.31 -16.67 18.98
CA ASN A 183 -2.85 -16.68 18.85
C ASN A 183 -2.22 -18.05 19.17
N MET A 184 -2.71 -18.71 20.22
CA MET A 184 -2.20 -19.97 20.76
C MET A 184 -3.06 -21.19 20.34
N PRO A 185 -2.59 -22.44 20.51
CA PRO A 185 -3.42 -23.63 20.30
C PRO A 185 -4.52 -23.77 21.36
N VAL A 186 -5.54 -24.58 21.06
CA VAL A 186 -6.60 -24.94 22.02
C VAL A 186 -6.02 -25.83 23.12
N LYS A 187 -6.19 -25.40 24.37
CA LYS A 187 -5.77 -26.12 25.60
C LYS A 187 -6.87 -27.06 26.09
N SER A 188 -8.13 -26.63 26.02
CA SER A 188 -9.29 -27.39 26.48
C SER A 188 -10.61 -26.79 25.96
N GLU A 189 -11.57 -27.63 25.59
CA GLU A 189 -12.98 -27.23 25.43
C GLU A 189 -13.83 -27.71 26.61
N ALA A 190 -14.83 -26.93 27.01
CA ALA A 190 -15.81 -27.28 28.04
C ALA A 190 -17.23 -26.85 27.63
N GLU A 191 -18.27 -27.52 28.11
CA GLU A 191 -19.65 -27.08 27.92
C GLU A 191 -20.04 -26.07 29.02
N VAL A 192 -20.59 -24.92 28.62
CA VAL A 192 -20.98 -23.82 29.51
C VAL A 192 -22.41 -23.37 29.25
N TYR A 193 -23.09 -22.87 30.29
CA TYR A 193 -24.40 -22.25 30.14
C TYR A 193 -24.25 -20.80 29.70
N SER A 194 -24.87 -20.45 28.58
CA SER A 194 -24.91 -19.11 28.01
C SER A 194 -26.19 -18.38 28.42
N SER A 195 -26.04 -17.15 28.90
CA SER A 195 -27.15 -16.21 29.08
C SER A 195 -27.58 -15.55 27.78
N ILE A 196 -26.75 -15.58 26.72
CA ILE A 196 -27.08 -15.05 25.38
C ILE A 196 -28.03 -16.01 24.64
N SER A 197 -27.69 -17.30 24.56
CA SER A 197 -28.53 -18.31 23.88
C SER A 197 -29.54 -19.02 24.80
N ASN A 198 -29.51 -18.75 26.11
CA ASN A 198 -30.33 -19.42 27.13
C ASN A 198 -30.20 -20.97 27.03
N GLY A 199 -28.97 -21.44 26.85
CA GLY A 199 -28.67 -22.82 26.49
C GLY A 199 -27.17 -23.16 26.62
N THR A 200 -26.78 -24.32 26.12
CA THR A 200 -25.41 -24.84 26.29
C THR A 200 -24.51 -24.55 25.10
N ARG A 201 -23.53 -23.66 25.30
CA ARG A 201 -22.45 -23.34 24.36
C ARG A 201 -21.17 -24.11 24.72
N LYS A 202 -20.14 -24.02 23.87
CA LYS A 202 -18.78 -24.44 24.23
C LYS A 202 -17.94 -23.22 24.61
N ALA A 203 -17.12 -23.36 25.65
CA ALA A 203 -16.02 -22.46 25.95
C ALA A 203 -14.73 -23.13 25.47
N VAL A 204 -14.04 -22.48 24.53
CA VAL A 204 -12.75 -22.92 23.98
C VAL A 204 -11.66 -22.09 24.65
N LYS A 205 -10.91 -22.71 25.57
CA LYS A 205 -9.75 -22.07 26.22
C LYS A 205 -8.46 -22.41 25.48
N PHE A 206 -7.67 -21.40 25.20
CA PHE A 206 -6.37 -21.50 24.54
C PHE A 206 -5.23 -21.61 25.56
N ASP A 207 -4.03 -21.99 25.09
CA ASP A 207 -2.83 -21.91 25.92
C ASP A 207 -2.38 -20.45 26.14
N THR A 208 -1.65 -20.22 27.22
CA THR A 208 -1.13 -18.90 27.61
C THR A 208 -0.11 -18.41 26.58
N SER A 209 -0.28 -17.19 26.04
CA SER A 209 0.68 -16.62 25.09
C SER A 209 2.04 -16.30 25.75
N PRO A 210 3.13 -16.20 24.96
CA PRO A 210 4.30 -15.44 25.37
C PRO A 210 3.97 -13.96 25.64
N THR A 211 4.89 -13.25 26.28
CA THR A 211 4.81 -11.81 26.52
C THR A 211 4.81 -11.03 25.21
N MET A 212 3.69 -10.39 24.87
CA MET A 212 3.45 -9.68 23.61
C MET A 212 2.60 -8.41 23.80
N SER A 213 2.54 -7.55 22.79
CA SER A 213 1.79 -6.29 22.82
C SER A 213 0.30 -6.50 22.54
N THR A 214 -0.56 -5.61 23.06
CA THR A 214 -2.04 -5.69 22.91
C THR A 214 -2.51 -5.80 21.46
N TYR A 215 -1.88 -5.02 20.58
CA TYR A 215 -2.22 -4.94 19.15
C TYR A 215 -1.97 -6.25 18.36
N LEU A 216 -1.30 -7.24 18.97
CA LEU A 216 -1.05 -8.56 18.38
C LEU A 216 -2.04 -9.64 18.86
N THR A 217 -2.98 -9.28 19.74
CA THR A 217 -4.04 -10.20 20.19
C THR A 217 -5.07 -10.43 19.09
N ALA A 218 -5.38 -11.69 18.80
CA ALA A 218 -6.37 -12.05 17.80
C ALA A 218 -7.26 -13.20 18.25
N PHE A 219 -8.52 -13.15 17.82
CA PHE A 219 -9.50 -14.19 18.07
C PHE A 219 -10.61 -14.18 17.02
N ILE A 220 -10.98 -15.36 16.53
CA ILE A 220 -11.90 -15.51 15.40
C ILE A 220 -12.88 -16.64 15.69
N ILE A 221 -14.16 -16.39 15.44
CA ILE A 221 -15.27 -17.32 15.68
C ILE A 221 -16.14 -17.38 14.42
N GLY A 222 -16.30 -18.57 13.85
CA GLY A 222 -17.08 -18.75 12.61
C GLY A 222 -17.11 -20.19 12.07
N GLU A 223 -17.90 -20.42 11.02
CA GLU A 223 -17.84 -21.65 10.23
C GLU A 223 -16.65 -21.57 9.27
N LEU A 224 -15.59 -22.34 9.57
CA LEU A 224 -14.32 -22.28 8.86
C LEU A 224 -13.82 -23.68 8.48
N ASN A 225 -13.31 -23.81 7.24
CA ASN A 225 -12.50 -24.93 6.79
C ASN A 225 -11.02 -24.52 6.76
N TYR A 226 -10.10 -25.49 6.77
CA TYR A 226 -8.66 -25.22 6.56
C TYR A 226 -7.95 -26.31 5.78
N VAL A 227 -6.80 -25.94 5.20
CA VAL A 227 -5.79 -26.86 4.69
C VAL A 227 -4.50 -26.68 5.49
N GLU A 228 -3.81 -27.78 5.80
CA GLU A 228 -2.61 -27.79 6.65
C GLU A 228 -1.37 -28.20 5.84
N SER A 229 -0.28 -27.46 5.97
CA SER A 229 1.06 -27.87 5.54
C SER A 229 1.82 -28.50 6.70
N ASN A 230 2.46 -29.62 6.41
CA ASN A 230 3.37 -30.34 7.30
C ASN A 230 4.79 -30.39 6.69
N LEU A 231 5.16 -29.39 5.89
CA LEU A 231 6.50 -29.23 5.31
C LEU A 231 7.52 -28.64 6.31
N PHE A 232 7.09 -28.30 7.53
CA PHE A 232 7.90 -27.62 8.55
C PHE A 232 7.64 -28.24 9.94
N ARG A 233 8.47 -27.89 10.93
CA ARG A 233 8.51 -28.53 12.27
C ARG A 233 7.26 -28.28 13.15
N ILE A 234 6.38 -27.37 12.73
CA ILE A 234 5.07 -27.09 13.33
C ILE A 234 4.01 -27.06 12.22
N PRO A 235 2.72 -27.34 12.53
CA PRO A 235 1.65 -27.22 11.55
C PRO A 235 1.46 -25.76 11.10
N VAL A 236 1.37 -25.56 9.79
CA VAL A 236 1.04 -24.26 9.16
C VAL A 236 -0.30 -24.38 8.43
N ARG A 237 -1.31 -23.62 8.83
CA ARG A 237 -2.68 -23.74 8.30
C ARG A 237 -3.12 -22.51 7.55
N THR A 238 -3.97 -22.71 6.53
CA THR A 238 -4.73 -21.64 5.89
C THR A 238 -6.22 -21.93 6.05
N TYR A 239 -6.92 -21.05 6.77
CA TYR A 239 -8.35 -21.09 7.02
C TYR A 239 -9.13 -20.21 6.03
N VAL A 240 -10.34 -20.64 5.70
CA VAL A 240 -11.32 -19.88 4.90
C VAL A 240 -12.75 -20.11 5.41
N THR A 241 -13.66 -19.19 5.11
CA THR A 241 -15.11 -19.38 5.29
C THR A 241 -15.65 -20.48 4.37
N ILE A 242 -16.73 -21.16 4.78
CA ILE A 242 -17.25 -22.37 4.10
C ILE A 242 -17.76 -22.17 2.66
N ASP A 243 -17.87 -20.93 2.18
CA ASP A 243 -18.22 -20.57 0.80
C ASP A 243 -17.00 -20.56 -0.15
N GLN A 244 -15.78 -20.51 0.39
CA GLN A 244 -14.53 -20.46 -0.37
C GLN A 244 -13.96 -21.86 -0.59
N ASN A 245 -13.29 -22.08 -1.73
CA ASN A 245 -12.53 -23.30 -1.94
C ASN A 245 -11.26 -23.30 -1.08
N VAL A 246 -11.23 -24.16 -0.07
CA VAL A 246 -10.14 -24.28 0.91
C VAL A 246 -8.78 -24.61 0.27
N GLU A 247 -8.75 -25.30 -0.86
CA GLU A 247 -7.49 -25.62 -1.56
C GLU A 247 -6.82 -24.40 -2.19
N TYR A 248 -7.53 -23.28 -2.40
CA TYR A 248 -6.88 -22.02 -2.80
C TYR A 248 -5.97 -21.45 -1.68
N GLY A 249 -6.11 -21.94 -0.44
CA GLY A 249 -5.21 -21.67 0.68
C GLY A 249 -3.94 -22.54 0.70
N ARG A 250 -3.85 -23.57 -0.16
CA ARG A 250 -2.75 -24.55 -0.18
C ARG A 250 -1.40 -23.90 -0.41
N HIS A 251 -1.33 -23.02 -1.42
CA HIS A 251 -0.12 -22.28 -1.77
C HIS A 251 0.42 -21.48 -0.58
N ALA A 252 -0.43 -20.75 0.14
CA ALA A 252 -0.02 -19.94 1.28
C ALA A 252 0.43 -20.79 2.49
N ALA A 253 -0.16 -21.98 2.70
CA ALA A 253 0.26 -22.89 3.75
C ALA A 253 1.66 -23.47 3.48
N ASP A 254 1.91 -23.93 2.24
CA ASP A 254 3.19 -24.52 1.84
C ASP A 254 4.30 -23.48 1.66
N LEU A 255 3.96 -22.28 1.18
CA LEU A 255 4.86 -21.14 1.17
C LEU A 255 5.18 -20.68 2.60
N GLY A 256 4.20 -20.64 3.50
CA GLY A 256 4.40 -20.24 4.88
C GLY A 256 5.31 -21.19 5.65
N ALA A 257 5.14 -22.50 5.48
CA ALA A 257 6.03 -23.52 6.03
C ALA A 257 7.50 -23.33 5.58
N ARG A 258 7.72 -23.12 4.27
CA ARG A 258 9.06 -22.83 3.71
C ARG A 258 9.63 -21.49 4.18
N THR A 259 8.79 -20.49 4.38
CA THR A 259 9.19 -19.15 4.83
C THR A 259 9.65 -19.16 6.28
N LEU A 260 8.94 -19.89 7.16
CA LEU A 260 9.38 -20.10 8.55
C LEU A 260 10.72 -20.85 8.60
N GLU A 261 10.92 -21.90 7.79
CA GLU A 261 12.22 -22.59 7.69
C GLU A 261 13.36 -21.65 7.26
N LEU A 262 13.12 -20.82 6.23
CA LEU A 262 14.10 -19.84 5.76
C LEU A 262 14.42 -18.79 6.84
N PHE A 263 13.41 -18.22 7.49
CA PHE A 263 13.59 -17.15 8.46
C PHE A 263 14.17 -17.65 9.80
N GLU A 264 13.84 -18.86 10.27
CA GLU A 264 14.56 -19.47 11.41
C GLU A 264 16.06 -19.63 11.13
N LYS A 265 16.40 -20.13 9.94
CA LYS A 265 17.78 -20.32 9.50
C LYS A 265 18.51 -18.99 9.35
N GLU A 266 17.91 -18.01 8.68
CA GLU A 266 18.60 -16.75 8.37
C GLU A 266 18.59 -15.75 9.53
N PHE A 267 17.54 -15.69 10.35
CA PHE A 267 17.52 -14.86 11.57
C PHE A 267 18.12 -15.58 12.78
N GLY A 268 18.37 -16.89 12.68
CA GLY A 268 19.09 -17.70 13.67
C GLY A 268 18.40 -17.79 15.02
N VAL A 269 17.07 -17.66 15.04
CA VAL A 269 16.17 -17.69 16.20
C VAL A 269 14.91 -18.47 15.79
N GLU A 270 14.58 -19.53 16.51
CA GLU A 270 13.38 -20.33 16.26
C GLU A 270 12.08 -19.53 16.46
N PHE A 271 11.09 -19.77 15.61
CA PHE A 271 9.72 -19.27 15.80
C PHE A 271 9.10 -19.90 17.06
N PRO A 272 8.64 -19.12 18.04
CA PRO A 272 8.44 -19.65 19.40
C PRO A 272 7.07 -20.31 19.65
N LEU A 273 6.09 -20.20 18.72
CA LEU A 273 4.76 -20.75 18.93
C LEU A 273 4.63 -22.18 18.34
N PRO A 274 3.79 -23.05 18.91
CA PRO A 274 3.67 -24.45 18.46
C PRO A 274 2.85 -24.65 17.18
N LYS A 275 2.37 -23.57 16.55
CA LYS A 275 1.55 -23.56 15.33
C LYS A 275 1.62 -22.20 14.63
N MET A 276 1.31 -22.17 13.34
CA MET A 276 1.04 -20.93 12.59
C MET A 276 -0.28 -21.08 11.84
N ASP A 277 -1.30 -20.30 12.19
CA ASP A 277 -2.54 -20.23 11.42
C ASP A 277 -2.58 -18.94 10.59
N GLN A 278 -3.12 -19.03 9.39
CA GLN A 278 -3.38 -17.94 8.45
C GLN A 278 -4.85 -17.97 8.06
N ILE A 279 -5.50 -16.84 7.80
CA ILE A 279 -6.93 -16.82 7.45
C ILE A 279 -7.31 -15.74 6.43
N ALA A 280 -8.15 -16.12 5.47
CA ALA A 280 -8.79 -15.21 4.54
C ALA A 280 -10.07 -14.61 5.14
N VAL A 281 -10.08 -13.29 5.30
CA VAL A 281 -11.22 -12.48 5.74
C VAL A 281 -11.82 -11.75 4.53
N LEU A 282 -13.15 -11.64 4.45
CA LEU A 282 -13.86 -11.06 3.30
C LEU A 282 -14.14 -9.55 3.43
N ASP A 283 -14.13 -9.03 4.66
CA ASP A 283 -14.23 -7.61 5.02
C ASP A 283 -13.01 -7.26 5.89
N PHE A 284 -11.98 -6.64 5.33
CA PHE A 284 -10.71 -6.34 6.01
C PHE A 284 -10.12 -5.02 5.49
N ALA A 285 -9.71 -4.14 6.41
CA ALA A 285 -9.32 -2.77 6.06
C ALA A 285 -8.01 -2.71 5.25
N GLU A 286 -6.94 -3.29 5.77
CA GLU A 286 -5.60 -3.27 5.17
C GLU A 286 -5.39 -4.46 4.22
N GLY A 287 -4.15 -4.83 3.89
CA GLY A 287 -3.86 -6.04 3.10
C GLY A 287 -3.88 -7.30 3.95
N ALA A 288 -3.15 -7.27 5.07
CA ALA A 288 -3.07 -8.31 6.09
C ALA A 288 -2.68 -7.69 7.45
N MET A 289 -2.49 -8.53 8.47
CA MET A 289 -2.06 -8.18 9.82
C MET A 289 -1.45 -9.41 10.52
N GLU A 290 -0.30 -9.23 11.16
CA GLU A 290 0.64 -10.29 11.53
C GLU A 290 0.32 -11.07 12.82
N ASN A 291 -0.88 -10.94 13.39
CA ASN A 291 -1.20 -11.26 14.79
C ASN A 291 -0.56 -12.60 15.22
N TRP A 292 0.21 -12.62 16.31
CA TRP A 292 1.22 -13.65 16.52
C TRP A 292 0.62 -15.07 16.51
N GLY A 293 0.94 -15.86 15.47
CA GLY A 293 0.42 -17.22 15.27
C GLY A 293 -1.00 -17.34 14.68
N LEU A 294 -1.68 -16.23 14.38
CA LEU A 294 -2.99 -16.16 13.69
C LEU A 294 -3.04 -14.94 12.76
N ILE A 295 -2.38 -15.05 11.60
CA ILE A 295 -2.24 -13.96 10.64
C ILE A 295 -3.54 -13.81 9.83
N THR A 296 -4.11 -12.61 9.80
CA THR A 296 -5.35 -12.28 9.07
C THR A 296 -5.03 -11.57 7.76
N TYR A 297 -5.68 -11.96 6.67
CA TYR A 297 -5.46 -11.39 5.33
C TYR A 297 -6.79 -11.04 4.65
N ARG A 298 -6.80 -10.09 3.70
CA ARG A 298 -7.84 -10.10 2.66
C ARG A 298 -7.80 -11.42 1.88
N ALA A 299 -8.96 -11.96 1.49
CA ALA A 299 -9.00 -13.12 0.59
C ALA A 299 -8.20 -12.89 -0.72
N VAL A 300 -8.24 -11.66 -1.25
CA VAL A 300 -7.43 -11.19 -2.40
C VAL A 300 -5.96 -10.97 -2.10
N ASP A 301 -5.44 -11.41 -0.94
CA ASP A 301 -4.03 -11.34 -0.56
C ASP A 301 -3.49 -12.67 -0.01
N LEU A 302 -4.35 -13.66 0.23
CA LEU A 302 -3.95 -15.01 0.69
C LEU A 302 -4.26 -16.13 -0.31
N LEU A 303 -5.39 -16.07 -1.01
CA LEU A 303 -5.89 -17.21 -1.81
C LEU A 303 -5.37 -17.18 -3.25
N VAL A 304 -4.96 -18.34 -3.75
CA VAL A 304 -4.41 -18.53 -5.10
C VAL A 304 -5.17 -19.64 -5.80
N GLU A 305 -5.92 -19.30 -6.84
CA GLU A 305 -6.55 -20.24 -7.76
C GLU A 305 -5.49 -20.89 -8.67
N ASP A 306 -5.73 -22.13 -9.15
CA ASP A 306 -4.77 -22.87 -9.99
C ASP A 306 -4.26 -22.03 -11.18
N ASN A 307 -5.21 -21.38 -11.87
CA ASN A 307 -4.98 -20.53 -13.04
C ASN A 307 -4.65 -19.06 -12.69
N ALA A 308 -4.49 -18.69 -11.42
CA ALA A 308 -4.21 -17.32 -11.01
C ALA A 308 -2.98 -16.74 -11.73
N GLY A 309 -3.09 -15.49 -12.17
CA GLY A 309 -2.10 -14.85 -13.03
C GLY A 309 -0.78 -14.51 -12.32
N ALA A 310 0.27 -14.22 -13.10
CA ALA A 310 1.61 -13.95 -12.60
C ALA A 310 1.64 -12.87 -11.48
N GLY A 311 1.09 -11.68 -11.75
CA GLY A 311 1.01 -10.60 -10.76
C GLY A 311 0.16 -10.91 -9.52
N ARG A 312 -0.83 -11.82 -9.63
CA ARG A 312 -1.61 -12.31 -8.49
C ARG A 312 -0.76 -13.20 -7.59
N LYS A 313 -0.01 -14.13 -8.18
CA LYS A 313 0.95 -15.02 -7.48
C LYS A 313 2.13 -14.25 -6.88
N ARG A 314 2.62 -13.20 -7.55
CA ARG A 314 3.61 -12.24 -6.99
C ARG A 314 3.11 -11.64 -5.68
N ARG A 315 1.91 -11.04 -5.69
CA ARG A 315 1.33 -10.31 -4.55
C ARG A 315 1.04 -11.18 -3.33
N VAL A 316 0.52 -12.41 -3.51
CA VAL A 316 0.39 -13.35 -2.37
C VAL A 316 1.76 -13.71 -1.79
N THR A 317 2.76 -13.90 -2.65
CA THR A 317 4.12 -14.21 -2.19
C THR A 317 4.70 -13.08 -1.34
N ASP A 318 4.61 -11.83 -1.78
CA ASP A 318 5.11 -10.69 -0.99
C ASP A 318 4.45 -10.60 0.38
N ILE A 319 3.11 -10.64 0.42
CA ILE A 319 2.35 -10.40 1.66
C ILE A 319 2.54 -11.57 2.63
N VAL A 320 2.42 -12.83 2.17
CA VAL A 320 2.68 -14.00 3.04
C VAL A 320 4.10 -13.98 3.62
N LEU A 321 5.09 -13.52 2.87
CA LEU A 321 6.45 -13.37 3.41
C LEU A 321 6.61 -12.16 4.35
N HIS A 322 5.90 -11.05 4.11
CA HIS A 322 5.90 -9.84 4.96
C HIS A 322 5.31 -10.16 6.34
N GLU A 323 4.11 -10.75 6.39
CA GLU A 323 3.46 -11.13 7.64
C GLU A 323 4.26 -12.19 8.44
N LEU A 324 4.95 -13.09 7.75
CA LEU A 324 5.81 -14.09 8.39
C LEU A 324 7.15 -13.53 8.85
N ALA A 325 7.65 -12.44 8.26
CA ALA A 325 8.82 -11.72 8.77
C ALA A 325 8.50 -10.99 10.09
N HIS A 326 7.29 -10.43 10.23
CA HIS A 326 6.87 -9.74 11.45
C HIS A 326 6.87 -10.62 12.71
N GLN A 327 6.79 -11.94 12.55
CA GLN A 327 6.91 -12.89 13.66
C GLN A 327 8.25 -12.75 14.43
N TRP A 328 9.26 -12.16 13.77
CA TRP A 328 10.49 -11.65 14.41
C TRP A 328 10.47 -10.11 14.55
N PHE A 329 10.11 -9.36 13.49
CA PHE A 329 10.15 -7.88 13.43
C PHE A 329 8.76 -7.25 13.62
N GLY A 330 8.35 -7.06 14.87
CA GLY A 330 7.02 -6.65 15.27
C GLY A 330 6.58 -7.45 16.49
N ASN A 331 6.64 -8.78 16.40
CA ASN A 331 6.10 -9.67 17.43
C ASN A 331 7.14 -10.00 18.51
N LEU A 332 8.20 -10.72 18.13
CA LEU A 332 9.29 -11.09 19.05
C LEU A 332 10.05 -9.87 19.56
N VAL A 333 10.39 -8.93 18.67
CA VAL A 333 11.00 -7.64 18.99
C VAL A 333 10.11 -6.54 18.40
N THR A 334 9.66 -5.61 19.24
CA THR A 334 8.69 -4.56 18.86
C THR A 334 9.32 -3.18 19.05
N MET A 335 8.88 -2.16 18.33
CA MET A 335 9.23 -0.78 18.66
C MET A 335 8.72 -0.40 20.07
N GLU A 336 9.46 0.46 20.79
CA GLU A 336 9.00 1.00 22.09
C GLU A 336 7.82 1.97 21.93
N TRP A 337 7.82 2.77 20.88
CA TRP A 337 6.72 3.65 20.52
C TRP A 337 6.57 3.73 18.99
N TRP A 338 5.43 4.24 18.53
CA TRP A 338 5.07 4.32 17.11
C TRP A 338 6.01 5.17 16.25
N GLU A 339 6.86 6.01 16.86
CA GLU A 339 7.99 6.66 16.16
C GLU A 339 8.99 5.66 15.54
N GLY A 340 9.04 4.44 16.09
CA GLY A 340 9.83 3.33 15.58
C GLY A 340 9.05 2.35 14.69
N LEU A 341 7.85 2.68 14.20
CA LEU A 341 7.02 1.79 13.35
C LEU A 341 7.80 1.16 12.19
N TRP A 342 8.74 1.89 11.61
CA TRP A 342 9.59 1.41 10.52
C TRP A 342 10.47 0.19 10.89
N LEU A 343 10.77 -0.02 12.18
CA LEU A 343 11.51 -1.19 12.69
C LEU A 343 10.70 -2.50 12.55
N LYS A 344 9.37 -2.38 12.47
CA LYS A 344 8.44 -3.43 12.08
C LYS A 344 8.36 -3.49 10.55
N GLU A 345 7.85 -2.42 9.94
CA GLU A 345 7.40 -2.45 8.53
C GLU A 345 8.53 -2.53 7.51
N GLY A 346 9.52 -1.63 7.59
CA GLY A 346 10.66 -1.63 6.66
C GLY A 346 11.47 -2.92 6.72
N PHE A 347 11.50 -3.59 7.89
CA PHE A 347 12.14 -4.90 8.05
C PHE A 347 11.37 -6.03 7.37
N ALA A 348 10.04 -6.09 7.53
CA ALA A 348 9.23 -7.10 6.88
C ALA A 348 9.22 -6.93 5.36
N THR A 349 9.19 -5.69 4.86
CA THR A 349 9.32 -5.41 3.42
C THR A 349 10.71 -5.77 2.87
N TRP A 350 11.79 -5.50 3.63
CA TRP A 350 13.13 -5.98 3.25
C TRP A 350 13.22 -7.52 3.25
N ALA A 351 12.66 -8.17 4.27
CA ALA A 351 12.71 -9.61 4.45
C ALA A 351 11.83 -10.35 3.42
N SER A 352 10.71 -9.78 3.00
CA SER A 352 9.84 -10.36 1.98
C SER A 352 10.48 -10.32 0.60
N LEU A 353 11.12 -9.21 0.23
CA LEU A 353 11.93 -9.13 -1.00
C LEU A 353 13.15 -10.08 -0.95
N TYR A 354 13.83 -10.18 0.20
CA TYR A 354 14.92 -11.14 0.39
C TYR A 354 14.44 -12.60 0.21
N GLY A 355 13.35 -13.00 0.88
CA GLY A 355 12.78 -14.33 0.78
C GLY A 355 12.23 -14.66 -0.61
N ALA A 356 11.56 -13.70 -1.26
CA ALA A 356 11.10 -13.84 -2.64
C ALA A 356 12.28 -14.02 -3.59
N ASN A 357 13.40 -13.33 -3.38
CA ASN A 357 14.62 -13.50 -4.19
C ASN A 357 15.29 -14.86 -3.96
N VAL A 358 15.13 -15.48 -2.78
CA VAL A 358 15.61 -16.84 -2.48
C VAL A 358 14.70 -17.90 -3.11
N PHE A 359 13.38 -17.72 -3.10
CA PHE A 359 12.41 -18.71 -3.58
C PHE A 359 12.11 -18.61 -5.08
N TYR A 360 12.18 -17.41 -5.66
CA TYR A 360 11.78 -17.09 -7.04
C TYR A 360 12.78 -16.12 -7.72
N PRO A 361 14.08 -16.47 -7.79
CA PRO A 361 15.10 -15.59 -8.37
C PRO A 361 14.83 -15.22 -9.83
N GLU A 362 14.07 -16.04 -10.57
CA GLU A 362 13.66 -15.77 -11.95
C GLU A 362 12.68 -14.59 -12.08
N TRP A 363 12.03 -14.18 -10.98
CA TRP A 363 11.20 -12.96 -10.94
C TRP A 363 12.03 -11.68 -10.86
N ASN A 364 13.37 -11.76 -10.80
CA ASN A 364 14.28 -10.61 -10.81
C ASN A 364 13.96 -9.57 -9.72
N ILE A 365 13.73 -10.03 -8.48
CA ILE A 365 13.21 -9.20 -7.37
C ILE A 365 14.03 -7.92 -7.10
N TRP A 366 15.35 -7.93 -7.30
CA TRP A 366 16.16 -6.70 -7.14
C TRP A 366 16.01 -5.67 -8.27
N ALA A 367 15.38 -6.02 -9.39
CA ALA A 367 14.87 -5.06 -10.38
C ALA A 367 13.43 -4.62 -10.06
N ASP A 368 12.62 -5.48 -9.46
CA ASP A 368 11.28 -5.14 -8.94
C ASP A 368 11.37 -4.09 -7.82
N PHE A 369 12.30 -4.28 -6.87
CA PHE A 369 12.64 -3.33 -5.80
C PHE A 369 12.90 -1.89 -6.29
N VAL A 370 13.49 -1.72 -7.48
CA VAL A 370 13.75 -0.39 -8.05
C VAL A 370 12.46 0.35 -8.42
N ILE A 371 11.37 -0.39 -8.68
CA ILE A 371 10.11 0.09 -9.28
C ILE A 371 8.86 -0.18 -8.44
N SER A 372 9.01 -0.83 -7.29
CA SER A 372 8.11 -0.73 -6.15
C SER A 372 8.81 0.14 -5.10
N SER A 373 9.52 -0.48 -4.16
CA SER A 373 10.06 0.16 -2.96
C SER A 373 10.84 1.44 -3.21
N LEU A 374 11.90 1.39 -4.03
CA LEU A 374 12.76 2.56 -4.21
C LEU A 374 12.01 3.70 -4.91
N GLN A 375 11.20 3.42 -5.93
CA GLN A 375 10.43 4.48 -6.61
C GLN A 375 9.31 5.04 -5.74
N ASP A 376 8.56 4.23 -5.00
CA ASP A 376 7.46 4.72 -4.15
C ASP A 376 8.00 5.52 -2.95
N ALA A 377 9.10 5.07 -2.33
CA ALA A 377 9.83 5.82 -1.32
C ALA A 377 10.32 7.18 -1.86
N LEU A 378 11.05 7.16 -2.98
CA LEU A 378 11.58 8.38 -3.59
C LEU A 378 10.46 9.28 -4.17
N HIS A 379 9.28 8.75 -4.48
CA HIS A 379 8.14 9.53 -4.96
C HIS A 379 7.53 10.33 -3.82
N LEU A 380 7.21 9.68 -2.70
CA LEU A 380 6.61 10.35 -1.54
C LEU A 380 7.61 11.32 -0.89
N ASP A 381 8.85 10.88 -0.69
CA ASP A 381 9.87 11.66 0.02
C ASP A 381 10.46 12.82 -0.80
N SER A 382 10.07 12.93 -2.08
CA SER A 382 10.33 14.11 -2.91
C SER A 382 9.43 15.32 -2.59
N LEU A 383 8.49 15.16 -1.64
CA LEU A 383 7.55 16.20 -1.24
C LEU A 383 8.06 17.02 -0.06
N ARG A 384 7.73 18.31 -0.09
CA ARG A 384 7.93 19.23 1.04
C ARG A 384 7.03 18.85 2.23
N SER A 385 5.92 18.16 1.96
CA SER A 385 5.00 17.55 2.93
C SER A 385 5.35 16.11 3.36
N SER A 386 6.52 15.58 3.01
CA SER A 386 7.07 14.33 3.58
C SER A 386 7.43 14.46 5.07
N HIS A 387 7.81 13.35 5.69
CA HIS A 387 8.26 13.23 7.09
C HIS A 387 9.53 12.36 7.19
N PRO A 388 10.30 12.40 8.30
CA PRO A 388 11.43 11.50 8.49
C PRO A 388 10.94 10.06 8.71
N ILE A 389 11.84 9.08 8.77
CA ILE A 389 11.45 7.70 9.11
C ILE A 389 11.14 7.59 10.60
N GLU A 390 11.93 8.25 11.45
CA GLU A 390 11.69 8.39 12.89
C GLU A 390 10.72 9.57 13.16
N VAL A 391 9.40 9.34 13.05
CA VAL A 391 8.38 10.40 13.21
C VAL A 391 8.00 10.62 14.68
N PRO A 392 8.07 11.86 15.22
CA PRO A 392 7.59 12.15 16.58
C PRO A 392 6.05 12.10 16.69
N VAL A 393 5.51 10.92 16.99
CA VAL A 393 4.06 10.66 17.13
C VAL A 393 3.57 10.93 18.56
N LYS A 394 2.54 11.77 18.71
CA LYS A 394 1.94 12.15 20.00
C LYS A 394 0.67 11.39 20.35
N SER A 395 -0.19 11.15 19.35
CA SER A 395 -1.57 10.70 19.54
C SER A 395 -2.00 9.62 18.54
N ALA A 396 -3.05 8.85 18.85
CA ALA A 396 -3.49 7.71 18.05
C ALA A 396 -3.82 8.06 16.58
N ASN A 397 -4.41 9.23 16.34
CA ASN A 397 -4.78 9.68 14.98
C ASN A 397 -3.56 10.00 14.10
N GLU A 398 -2.41 10.31 14.69
CA GLU A 398 -1.16 10.55 13.95
C GLU A 398 -0.51 9.23 13.49
N ILE A 399 -0.68 8.13 14.25
CA ILE A 399 -0.11 6.82 13.89
C ILE A 399 -0.65 6.37 12.52
N ASN A 400 -1.97 6.46 12.32
CA ASN A 400 -2.60 6.05 11.06
C ASN A 400 -2.21 6.91 9.85
N GLN A 401 -1.53 8.05 10.03
CA GLN A 401 -0.93 8.79 8.93
C GLN A 401 0.38 8.15 8.46
N ILE A 402 1.27 7.76 9.39
CA ILE A 402 2.64 7.29 9.10
C ILE A 402 2.72 5.85 8.57
N PHE A 403 1.62 5.10 8.57
CA PHE A 403 1.48 3.91 7.71
C PHE A 403 1.44 4.34 6.23
N ASP A 404 2.60 4.63 5.66
CA ASP A 404 2.81 4.97 4.24
C ASP A 404 4.22 4.57 3.72
N ALA A 405 4.54 4.94 2.48
CA ALA A 405 5.78 4.55 1.81
C ALA A 405 7.08 5.05 2.48
N ILE A 406 7.04 5.93 3.49
CA ILE A 406 8.22 6.26 4.28
C ILE A 406 8.55 5.12 5.26
N SER A 407 7.58 4.67 6.07
CA SER A 407 7.81 3.64 7.08
C SER A 407 8.06 2.25 6.49
N TYR A 408 7.38 1.91 5.39
CA TYR A 408 7.60 0.68 4.62
C TYR A 408 8.81 0.83 3.69
N GLU A 409 8.66 1.63 2.63
CA GLU A 409 9.53 1.53 1.46
C GLU A 409 10.84 2.30 1.60
N LYS A 410 10.84 3.49 2.24
CA LYS A 410 12.10 4.19 2.60
C LYS A 410 12.85 3.40 3.68
N GLY A 411 12.14 2.85 4.66
CA GLY A 411 12.70 1.91 5.65
C GLY A 411 13.41 0.71 5.00
N CYS A 412 12.70 -0.02 4.14
CA CYS A 412 13.24 -1.14 3.35
C CYS A 412 14.45 -0.71 2.50
N SER A 413 14.37 0.44 1.83
CA SER A 413 15.46 0.95 0.97
C SER A 413 16.70 1.34 1.77
N VAL A 414 16.55 1.89 2.97
CA VAL A 414 17.65 2.17 3.90
C VAL A 414 18.30 0.88 4.41
N LEU A 415 17.49 -0.16 4.70
CA LEU A 415 18.00 -1.50 5.05
C LEU A 415 18.72 -2.18 3.88
N ARG A 416 18.23 -2.03 2.64
CA ARG A 416 18.90 -2.54 1.44
C ARG A 416 20.22 -1.83 1.17
N MET A 417 20.25 -0.51 1.34
CA MET A 417 21.46 0.30 1.21
C MET A 417 22.55 -0.15 2.20
N ILE A 418 22.20 -0.33 3.47
CA ILE A 418 23.18 -0.74 4.49
C ILE A 418 23.58 -2.22 4.36
N SER A 419 22.66 -3.13 4.02
CA SER A 419 23.01 -4.56 3.83
C SER A 419 24.01 -4.74 2.69
N VAL A 420 23.87 -3.97 1.60
CA VAL A 420 24.82 -3.96 0.48
C VAL A 420 26.14 -3.26 0.84
N HIS A 421 26.15 -2.26 1.73
CA HIS A 421 27.37 -1.56 2.14
C HIS A 421 28.22 -2.31 3.18
N ILE A 422 27.60 -3.04 4.12
CA ILE A 422 28.34 -3.83 5.13
C ILE A 422 28.56 -5.29 4.72
N GLY A 423 27.81 -5.78 3.73
CA GLY A 423 27.82 -7.16 3.26
C GLY A 423 26.65 -7.95 3.88
N GLU A 424 25.96 -8.73 3.06
CA GLU A 424 24.67 -9.35 3.44
C GLU A 424 24.82 -10.37 4.59
N ASP A 425 25.92 -11.17 4.60
CA ASP A 425 26.28 -12.06 5.72
C ASP A 425 26.50 -11.31 7.04
N VAL A 426 27.11 -10.12 6.97
CA VAL A 426 27.45 -9.27 8.13
C VAL A 426 26.21 -8.57 8.66
N PHE A 427 25.34 -8.12 7.76
CA PHE A 427 24.01 -7.62 8.09
C PHE A 427 23.18 -8.70 8.79
N LEU A 428 23.04 -9.88 8.19
CA LEU A 428 22.32 -11.01 8.80
C LEU A 428 22.93 -11.43 10.14
N LYS A 429 24.26 -11.34 10.33
CA LYS A 429 24.88 -11.49 11.67
C LYS A 429 24.35 -10.45 12.66
N GLY A 430 24.39 -9.16 12.33
CA GLY A 430 23.92 -8.10 13.23
C GLY A 430 22.42 -8.23 13.56
N ILE A 431 21.61 -8.71 12.61
CA ILE A 431 20.19 -9.05 12.80
C ILE A 431 20.01 -10.23 13.75
N ARG A 432 20.78 -11.32 13.59
CA ARG A 432 20.80 -12.46 14.53
C ARG A 432 21.12 -12.01 15.96
N ASP A 433 22.10 -11.11 16.10
CA ASP A 433 22.53 -10.60 17.41
C ASP A 433 21.47 -9.68 18.04
N TYR A 434 20.87 -8.77 17.24
CA TYR A 434 19.75 -7.90 17.65
C TYR A 434 18.55 -8.71 18.15
N LEU A 435 18.04 -9.66 17.36
CA LEU A 435 16.86 -10.45 17.72
C LEU A 435 17.09 -11.28 19.00
N LYS A 436 18.32 -11.78 19.23
CA LYS A 436 18.68 -12.51 20.46
C LYS A 436 18.81 -11.60 21.69
N LYS A 437 19.32 -10.38 21.50
CA LYS A 437 19.50 -9.37 22.56
C LYS A 437 18.16 -8.81 23.05
N PHE A 438 17.18 -8.68 22.15
CA PHE A 438 15.91 -8.00 22.40
C PHE A 438 14.65 -8.88 22.36
N ALA A 439 14.77 -10.20 22.22
CA ALA A 439 13.64 -11.14 22.25
C ALA A 439 12.68 -10.90 23.44
N TYR A 440 11.38 -10.82 23.14
CA TYR A 440 10.25 -10.51 24.04
C TYR A 440 10.28 -9.12 24.68
N LYS A 441 11.08 -8.18 24.17
CA LYS A 441 11.19 -6.79 24.64
C LYS A 441 10.73 -5.80 23.58
N ASN A 442 10.97 -4.53 23.86
CA ASN A 442 10.84 -3.43 22.92
C ASN A 442 12.21 -2.77 22.65
N THR A 443 12.32 -2.01 21.57
CA THR A 443 13.56 -1.44 21.05
C THR A 443 13.37 -0.04 20.45
N THR A 444 14.47 0.72 20.43
CA THR A 444 14.62 1.99 19.70
C THR A 444 15.37 1.80 18.38
N THR A 445 15.37 2.83 17.53
CA THR A 445 16.19 2.88 16.30
C THR A 445 17.69 2.69 16.59
N ASP A 446 18.19 3.29 17.68
CA ASP A 446 19.62 3.27 18.01
C ASP A 446 20.07 1.85 18.44
N ASP A 447 19.20 1.01 19.04
CA ASP A 447 19.49 -0.37 19.42
C ASP A 447 19.90 -1.27 18.24
N LEU A 448 19.20 -1.12 17.11
CA LEU A 448 19.50 -1.80 15.85
C LEU A 448 20.85 -1.37 15.29
N TRP A 449 21.06 -0.06 15.16
CA TRP A 449 22.27 0.50 14.56
C TRP A 449 23.52 0.19 15.38
N ASN A 450 23.40 0.09 16.70
CA ASN A 450 24.44 -0.42 17.58
C ASN A 450 24.76 -1.89 17.27
N CYS A 451 23.77 -2.77 17.11
CA CYS A 451 24.02 -4.18 16.76
C CYS A 451 24.64 -4.37 15.36
N LEU A 452 24.23 -3.56 14.37
CA LEU A 452 24.88 -3.57 13.04
C LEU A 452 26.31 -3.00 13.08
N SER A 453 26.58 -2.00 13.92
CA SER A 453 27.93 -1.47 14.12
C SER A 453 28.83 -2.50 14.82
N GLU A 454 28.36 -3.11 15.91
CA GLU A 454 29.01 -4.21 16.64
C GLU A 454 29.35 -5.39 15.71
N ALA A 455 28.43 -5.78 14.82
CA ALA A 455 28.63 -6.91 13.91
C ALA A 455 29.55 -6.62 12.71
N SER A 456 29.65 -5.36 12.26
CA SER A 456 30.41 -4.97 11.07
C SER A 456 31.77 -4.34 11.34
N GLY A 457 32.01 -3.82 12.55
CA GLY A 457 33.19 -3.01 12.85
C GLY A 457 33.23 -1.66 12.13
N LYS A 458 32.10 -1.23 11.54
CA LYS A 458 31.91 0.07 10.87
C LYS A 458 31.01 0.99 11.71
N PRO A 459 31.15 2.32 11.60
CA PRO A 459 30.24 3.27 12.25
C PRO A 459 28.91 3.35 11.50
N VAL A 460 28.09 2.30 11.56
CA VAL A 460 26.80 2.23 10.85
C VAL A 460 25.88 3.37 11.30
N THR A 461 25.81 3.63 12.60
CA THR A 461 24.99 4.69 13.19
C THR A 461 25.29 6.08 12.60
N GLU A 462 26.56 6.41 12.37
CA GLU A 462 26.97 7.71 11.79
C GLU A 462 26.58 7.85 10.31
N VAL A 463 26.71 6.76 9.54
CA VAL A 463 26.33 6.74 8.11
C VAL A 463 24.81 6.81 7.95
N ILE A 464 24.06 6.17 8.85
CA ILE A 464 22.64 5.87 8.66
C ILE A 464 21.68 6.89 9.32
N ALA A 465 22.08 7.54 10.42
CA ALA A 465 21.17 8.40 11.20
C ALA A 465 20.53 9.56 10.41
N PRO A 466 21.21 10.25 9.46
CA PRO A 466 20.55 11.26 8.63
C PRO A 466 19.43 10.69 7.76
N TRP A 467 19.56 9.43 7.31
CA TRP A 467 18.55 8.78 6.47
C TRP A 467 17.28 8.40 7.22
N THR A 468 17.35 8.19 8.54
CA THR A 468 16.17 7.94 9.38
C THR A 468 15.58 9.21 9.98
N ARG A 469 16.40 10.23 10.29
CA ARG A 469 16.01 11.42 11.07
C ARG A 469 15.64 12.63 10.25
N GLU A 470 16.10 12.72 9.01
CA GLU A 470 15.89 13.89 8.15
C GLU A 470 14.86 13.61 7.03
N ILE A 471 14.19 14.67 6.57
CA ILE A 471 13.16 14.62 5.53
C ILE A 471 13.82 14.70 4.15
N GLY A 472 13.42 13.83 3.23
CA GLY A 472 13.93 13.81 1.87
C GLY A 472 15.20 12.97 1.68
N TYR A 473 15.80 13.19 0.51
CA TYR A 473 17.00 12.52 0.01
C TYR A 473 17.73 13.44 -0.99
N PRO A 474 18.98 13.15 -1.35
CA PRO A 474 19.73 13.96 -2.31
C PRO A 474 19.47 13.54 -3.78
N VAL A 475 19.53 14.53 -4.67
CA VAL A 475 19.95 14.33 -6.07
C VAL A 475 21.46 14.55 -6.15
N LEU A 476 22.15 13.67 -6.87
CA LEU A 476 23.57 13.80 -7.19
C LEU A 476 23.76 14.37 -8.60
N SER A 477 24.21 15.61 -8.69
CA SER A 477 24.62 16.24 -9.95
C SER A 477 26.02 15.75 -10.33
N VAL A 478 26.18 15.23 -11.55
CA VAL A 478 27.46 14.70 -12.05
C VAL A 478 27.96 15.47 -13.26
N SER A 479 29.17 16.00 -13.16
CA SER A 479 29.91 16.65 -14.25
C SER A 479 31.19 15.86 -14.56
N GLU A 480 31.58 15.80 -15.83
CA GLU A 480 32.77 15.07 -16.30
C GLU A 480 33.80 16.05 -16.90
N ASP A 481 35.02 16.02 -16.37
CA ASP A 481 36.20 16.58 -17.03
C ASP A 481 36.89 15.47 -17.84
N SER A 482 36.58 15.44 -19.13
CA SER A 482 37.20 14.52 -20.10
C SER A 482 38.71 14.72 -20.28
N ALA A 483 39.28 15.88 -19.92
CA ALA A 483 40.70 16.17 -20.05
C ALA A 483 41.51 15.65 -18.85
N THR A 484 41.04 15.87 -17.61
CA THR A 484 41.69 15.29 -16.41
C THR A 484 41.20 13.87 -16.06
N LYS A 485 40.18 13.37 -16.76
CA LYS A 485 39.55 12.04 -16.58
C LYS A 485 38.90 11.88 -15.21
N LYS A 486 38.14 12.90 -14.80
CA LYS A 486 37.49 12.97 -13.50
C LYS A 486 36.02 13.25 -13.63
N ILE A 487 35.24 12.79 -12.65
CA ILE A 487 33.87 13.25 -12.43
C ILE A 487 33.78 13.97 -11.09
N THR A 488 33.12 15.12 -11.09
CA THR A 488 32.75 15.83 -9.86
C THR A 488 31.27 15.56 -9.59
N VAL A 489 30.99 15.11 -8.36
CA VAL A 489 29.68 14.68 -7.88
C VAL A 489 29.28 15.60 -6.74
N GLN A 490 28.14 16.28 -6.89
CA GLN A 490 27.61 17.23 -5.90
C GLN A 490 26.23 16.77 -5.42
N GLN A 491 25.99 16.75 -4.10
CA GLN A 491 24.66 16.49 -3.55
C GLN A 491 23.87 17.77 -3.30
N ASN A 492 22.58 17.76 -3.64
CA ASN A 492 21.60 18.74 -3.20
C ASN A 492 20.29 18.01 -2.86
N ARG A 493 19.46 18.51 -1.94
CA ARG A 493 18.15 17.91 -1.68
C ARG A 493 17.29 17.91 -2.95
N PHE A 494 16.66 16.77 -3.25
CA PHE A 494 15.69 16.68 -4.32
C PHE A 494 14.29 17.10 -3.82
N LEU A 495 13.60 17.95 -4.58
CA LEU A 495 12.17 18.19 -4.42
C LEU A 495 11.49 18.11 -5.79
N ARG A 496 10.35 17.41 -5.88
CA ARG A 496 9.61 17.21 -7.14
C ARG A 496 9.00 18.49 -7.71
N THR A 497 8.84 19.51 -6.89
CA THR A 497 8.39 20.85 -7.27
C THR A 497 9.50 21.71 -7.90
N GLY A 498 10.77 21.31 -7.79
CA GLY A 498 11.93 22.02 -8.37
C GLY A 498 12.35 23.31 -7.65
N ASP A 499 11.59 23.76 -6.66
CA ASP A 499 11.75 25.02 -5.91
C ASP A 499 12.57 24.83 -4.61
N VAL A 500 13.70 24.14 -4.70
CA VAL A 500 14.59 23.88 -3.54
C VAL A 500 15.20 25.19 -3.05
N THR A 501 14.99 25.52 -1.78
CA THR A 501 15.59 26.70 -1.13
C THR A 501 16.87 26.34 -0.36
N ALA A 502 17.66 27.35 0.01
CA ALA A 502 18.82 27.19 0.88
C ALA A 502 18.47 26.76 2.32
N GLU A 503 17.19 26.78 2.73
CA GLU A 503 16.71 26.20 3.98
C GLU A 503 16.51 24.68 3.81
N ASP A 504 15.91 24.26 2.69
CA ASP A 504 15.63 22.85 2.39
C ASP A 504 16.90 22.03 2.18
N ASP A 505 17.90 22.63 1.54
CA ASP A 505 19.17 22.01 1.17
C ASP A 505 20.24 22.07 2.27
N LYS A 506 19.87 22.31 3.54
CA LYS A 506 20.83 22.33 4.66
C LYS A 506 21.43 20.96 4.96
N ILE A 507 20.66 19.89 4.79
CA ILE A 507 21.06 18.54 5.18
C ILE A 507 22.06 17.97 4.18
N LEU A 508 23.14 17.38 4.69
CA LEU A 508 24.08 16.56 3.93
C LEU A 508 23.93 15.09 4.35
N TYR A 509 23.75 14.22 3.37
CA TYR A 509 23.62 12.79 3.59
C TYR A 509 24.98 12.08 3.39
N PRO A 510 25.32 11.05 4.19
CA PRO A 510 26.42 10.14 3.90
C PRO A 510 26.03 9.20 2.75
N VAL A 511 26.41 9.55 1.50
CA VAL A 511 25.95 8.85 0.29
C VAL A 511 26.94 7.79 -0.19
N ILE A 512 26.51 6.53 -0.23
CA ILE A 512 27.27 5.39 -0.76
C ILE A 512 27.15 5.37 -2.29
N LEU A 513 28.21 5.79 -3.00
CA LEU A 513 28.12 6.23 -4.40
C LEU A 513 27.98 5.13 -5.46
N GLY A 514 28.37 3.89 -5.15
CA GLY A 514 28.16 2.71 -6.02
C GLY A 514 28.60 2.93 -7.48
N LEU A 515 29.87 3.23 -7.74
CA LEU A 515 30.38 3.56 -9.08
C LEU A 515 30.61 2.29 -9.92
N ARG A 516 29.78 2.04 -10.93
CA ARG A 516 30.03 1.08 -12.01
C ARG A 516 30.87 1.71 -13.11
N THR A 517 31.83 0.94 -13.62
CA THR A 517 32.58 1.17 -14.87
C THR A 517 32.79 -0.17 -15.59
N GLU A 518 33.49 -0.18 -16.72
CA GLU A 518 33.95 -1.41 -17.40
C GLU A 518 34.85 -2.29 -16.50
N ALA A 519 35.50 -1.72 -15.48
CA ALA A 519 36.34 -2.47 -14.54
C ALA A 519 35.57 -3.17 -13.40
N GLY A 520 34.24 -2.97 -13.29
CA GLY A 520 33.41 -3.50 -12.21
C GLY A 520 32.69 -2.40 -11.42
N VAL A 521 32.42 -2.66 -10.14
CA VAL A 521 31.69 -1.73 -9.25
C VAL A 521 32.51 -1.44 -7.99
N ASP A 522 32.74 -0.16 -7.69
CA ASP A 522 33.15 0.29 -6.36
C ASP A 522 31.94 0.61 -5.48
N ARG A 523 31.86 -0.01 -4.29
CA ARG A 523 30.88 0.29 -3.24
C ARG A 523 31.53 0.81 -1.94
N THR A 524 32.83 1.08 -1.97
CA THR A 524 33.60 1.55 -0.80
C THR A 524 33.52 3.07 -0.62
N THR A 525 33.40 3.83 -1.71
CA THR A 525 33.32 5.30 -1.65
C THR A 525 32.01 5.80 -1.02
N VAL A 526 32.13 6.52 0.09
CA VAL A 526 31.03 7.26 0.75
C VAL A 526 31.32 8.75 0.70
N MET A 527 30.38 9.55 0.21
CA MET A 527 30.46 11.01 0.19
C MET A 527 29.73 11.60 1.39
N THR A 528 30.44 12.28 2.29
CA THR A 528 29.87 12.98 3.45
C THR A 528 29.81 14.51 3.28
N GLY A 529 30.58 15.06 2.33
CA GLY A 529 30.58 16.48 2.00
C GLY A 529 29.51 16.86 0.96
N ARG A 530 29.42 18.17 0.67
CA ARG A 530 28.58 18.71 -0.41
C ARG A 530 28.99 18.21 -1.80
N GLU A 531 30.29 17.96 -1.99
CA GLU A 531 30.92 17.62 -3.26
C GLU A 531 32.04 16.59 -3.03
N THR A 532 32.31 15.75 -4.02
CA THR A 532 33.53 14.94 -4.13
C THR A 532 33.97 14.78 -5.58
N THR A 533 35.22 14.35 -5.81
CA THR A 533 35.77 14.12 -7.15
C THR A 533 36.33 12.72 -7.27
N LEU A 534 35.85 11.96 -8.25
CA LEU A 534 36.27 10.59 -8.55
C LEU A 534 37.08 10.56 -9.85
N SER A 535 37.96 9.57 -10.00
CA SER A 535 38.69 9.33 -11.26
C SER A 535 37.98 8.24 -12.07
N VAL A 536 37.85 8.45 -13.38
CA VAL A 536 37.19 7.52 -14.31
C VAL A 536 38.08 7.25 -15.53
N SER A 537 37.86 6.13 -16.22
CA SER A 537 38.42 5.93 -17.55
C SER A 537 37.70 6.84 -18.56
N ALA A 538 38.47 7.56 -19.39
CA ALA A 538 37.90 8.44 -20.41
C ALA A 538 37.36 7.63 -21.60
N GLY A 539 36.18 8.01 -22.11
CA GLY A 539 35.52 7.39 -23.25
C GLY A 539 34.65 6.17 -22.90
N SER A 540 34.99 5.41 -21.86
CA SER A 540 34.11 4.37 -21.29
C SER A 540 32.87 4.96 -20.62
N PHE A 541 31.83 4.15 -20.42
CA PHE A 541 30.69 4.54 -19.58
C PHE A 541 31.04 4.50 -18.08
N PHE A 542 30.34 5.30 -17.29
CA PHE A 542 30.34 5.24 -15.82
C PHE A 542 28.93 5.48 -15.30
N LYS A 543 28.54 4.83 -14.20
CA LYS A 543 27.23 5.00 -13.56
C LYS A 543 27.37 4.98 -12.03
N LEU A 544 26.78 5.96 -11.35
CA LEU A 544 26.55 5.93 -9.90
C LEU A 544 25.28 5.14 -9.57
N ASN A 545 25.16 4.71 -8.30
CA ASN A 545 24.07 3.87 -7.79
C ASN A 545 23.95 2.54 -8.56
N ALA A 546 25.07 1.82 -8.67
CA ALA A 546 25.16 0.53 -9.36
C ALA A 546 24.27 -0.54 -8.71
N ASP A 547 23.33 -1.08 -9.49
CA ASP A 547 22.20 -1.94 -9.10
C ASP A 547 21.15 -1.24 -8.19
N HIS A 548 21.17 0.09 -8.10
CA HIS A 548 20.23 0.93 -7.33
C HIS A 548 19.96 0.56 -5.85
N PRO A 549 20.96 0.15 -5.03
CA PRO A 549 20.73 -0.12 -3.61
C PRO A 549 20.60 1.14 -2.73
N SER A 550 21.06 2.31 -3.18
CA SER A 550 21.16 3.52 -2.37
C SER A 550 20.00 4.50 -2.60
N VAL A 551 19.57 5.21 -1.57
CA VAL A 551 18.38 6.08 -1.58
C VAL A 551 18.68 7.47 -2.16
N TYR A 552 19.02 7.55 -3.45
CA TYR A 552 19.24 8.83 -4.14
C TYR A 552 19.05 8.73 -5.66
N ARG A 553 18.86 9.90 -6.30
CA ARG A 553 18.73 10.05 -7.76
C ARG A 553 20.01 10.62 -8.37
N THR A 554 20.36 10.23 -9.59
CA THR A 554 21.57 10.75 -10.27
C THR A 554 21.22 11.60 -11.49
N LEU A 555 21.61 12.88 -11.45
CA LEU A 555 21.49 13.82 -12.56
C LEU A 555 22.77 13.80 -13.41
N TYR A 556 22.62 13.33 -14.64
CA TYR A 556 23.66 13.29 -15.67
C TYR A 556 23.41 14.35 -16.74
N SER A 557 24.47 14.81 -17.41
CA SER A 557 24.31 15.61 -18.64
C SER A 557 23.74 14.75 -19.79
N PRO A 558 23.12 15.36 -20.81
CA PRO A 558 22.58 14.62 -21.97
C PRO A 558 23.62 13.74 -22.68
N GLU A 559 24.89 14.12 -22.68
CA GLU A 559 26.01 13.41 -23.32
C GLU A 559 26.49 12.20 -22.49
N ILE A 560 26.37 12.28 -21.16
CA ILE A 560 26.58 11.12 -20.27
C ILE A 560 25.38 10.18 -20.38
N LEU A 561 24.16 10.71 -20.39
CA LEU A 561 22.93 9.94 -20.51
C LEU A 561 22.84 9.19 -21.86
N ALA A 562 23.31 9.80 -22.95
CA ALA A 562 23.43 9.14 -24.26
C ALA A 562 24.39 7.94 -24.24
N ARG A 563 25.59 8.09 -23.65
CA ARG A 563 26.54 6.98 -23.43
C ARG A 563 25.96 5.88 -22.54
N LEU A 564 25.15 6.25 -21.55
CA LEU A 564 24.46 5.29 -20.69
C LEU A 564 23.33 4.54 -21.42
N ALA A 565 22.63 5.19 -22.36
CA ALA A 565 21.68 4.52 -23.26
C ALA A 565 22.38 3.59 -24.26
N GLU A 566 23.60 3.91 -24.70
CA GLU A 566 24.45 3.01 -25.49
C GLU A 566 24.91 1.80 -24.67
N ALA A 567 25.43 2.02 -23.45
CA ALA A 567 25.79 0.97 -22.50
C ALA A 567 24.60 0.04 -22.14
N ALA A 568 23.40 0.63 -22.00
CA ALA A 568 22.14 -0.08 -21.83
C ALA A 568 21.85 -1.02 -23.01
N ARG A 569 21.86 -0.51 -24.25
CA ARG A 569 21.65 -1.32 -25.47
C ARG A 569 22.75 -2.36 -25.70
N ALA A 570 23.98 -2.08 -25.27
CA ALA A 570 25.10 -3.02 -25.34
C ALA A 570 25.06 -4.12 -24.25
N GLY A 571 24.09 -4.07 -23.32
CA GLY A 571 23.95 -5.06 -22.25
C GLY A 571 25.00 -4.96 -21.14
N THR A 572 25.76 -3.86 -21.05
CA THR A 572 26.82 -3.68 -20.02
C THR A 572 26.28 -3.13 -18.69
N LEU A 573 25.00 -2.71 -18.66
CA LEU A 573 24.27 -2.30 -17.47
C LEU A 573 23.29 -3.39 -17.03
N SER A 574 23.21 -3.65 -15.72
CA SER A 574 22.27 -4.63 -15.15
C SER A 574 20.81 -4.20 -15.39
N ILE A 575 19.85 -5.11 -15.19
CA ILE A 575 18.43 -4.75 -15.36
C ILE A 575 18.06 -3.62 -14.38
N ALA A 576 18.47 -3.73 -13.11
CA ALA A 576 18.29 -2.68 -12.10
C ALA A 576 18.95 -1.35 -12.51
N ASP A 577 20.16 -1.38 -13.09
CA ASP A 577 20.83 -0.17 -13.60
C ASP A 577 20.04 0.52 -14.72
N ARG A 578 19.53 -0.23 -15.70
CA ARG A 578 18.77 0.33 -16.83
C ARG A 578 17.41 0.85 -16.37
N THR A 579 16.77 0.12 -15.47
CA THR A 579 15.47 0.48 -14.87
C THR A 579 15.56 1.78 -14.08
N GLY A 580 16.49 1.87 -13.12
CA GLY A 580 16.64 3.06 -12.29
C GLY A 580 17.20 4.28 -13.04
N LEU A 581 17.96 4.07 -14.14
CA LEU A 581 18.36 5.14 -15.05
C LEU A 581 17.14 5.81 -15.72
N VAL A 582 16.15 5.03 -16.15
CA VAL A 582 14.90 5.56 -16.72
C VAL A 582 14.06 6.23 -15.64
N ALA A 583 13.96 5.64 -14.46
CA ALA A 583 13.20 6.18 -13.33
C ALA A 583 13.74 7.55 -12.87
N ASP A 584 15.06 7.66 -12.70
CA ASP A 584 15.73 8.93 -12.40
C ASP A 584 15.50 9.95 -13.51
N ALA A 585 15.67 9.57 -14.78
CA ALA A 585 15.44 10.47 -15.90
C ALA A 585 14.00 11.03 -15.92
N ALA A 586 13.00 10.17 -15.70
CA ALA A 586 11.60 10.59 -15.62
C ALA A 586 11.35 11.57 -14.45
N ALA A 587 11.84 11.25 -13.25
CA ALA A 587 11.65 12.08 -12.06
C ALA A 587 12.37 13.43 -12.15
N LEU A 588 13.61 13.45 -12.66
CA LEU A 588 14.43 14.64 -12.85
C LEU A 588 13.85 15.57 -13.93
N THR A 589 13.32 15.00 -15.02
CA THR A 589 12.56 15.76 -16.02
C THR A 589 11.29 16.36 -15.43
N ALA A 590 10.49 15.62 -14.67
CA ALA A 590 9.27 16.16 -14.06
C ALA A 590 9.60 17.36 -13.15
N ALA A 591 10.58 17.19 -12.27
CA ALA A 591 11.05 18.22 -11.33
C ALA A 591 11.85 19.37 -11.97
N GLY A 592 12.25 19.26 -13.25
CA GLY A 592 12.89 20.34 -14.01
C GLY A 592 14.41 20.43 -13.92
N TYR A 593 15.07 19.41 -13.37
CA TYR A 593 16.52 19.26 -13.43
C TYR A 593 17.01 18.88 -14.84
N MET A 594 16.11 18.36 -15.68
CA MET A 594 16.32 18.11 -17.12
C MET A 594 15.13 18.62 -17.94
N LYS A 595 15.34 18.85 -19.24
CA LYS A 595 14.26 19.15 -20.18
C LYS A 595 13.41 17.90 -20.48
N THR A 596 12.19 18.11 -20.95
CA THR A 596 11.25 17.02 -21.24
C THR A 596 11.59 16.33 -22.55
N SER A 597 12.08 17.08 -23.54
CA SER A 597 12.72 16.56 -24.76
C SER A 597 13.86 15.57 -24.49
N THR A 598 14.60 15.72 -23.38
CA THR A 598 15.66 14.78 -22.97
C THR A 598 15.11 13.40 -22.63
N PHE A 599 14.06 13.32 -21.80
CA PHE A 599 13.41 12.05 -21.46
C PHE A 599 12.72 11.40 -22.66
N LEU A 600 12.03 12.18 -23.51
CA LEU A 600 11.41 11.68 -24.74
C LEU A 600 12.45 11.06 -25.68
N THR A 601 13.62 11.69 -25.82
CA THR A 601 14.74 11.18 -26.64
C THR A 601 15.37 9.92 -26.02
N LEU A 602 15.51 9.86 -24.69
CA LEU A 602 15.96 8.63 -23.99
C LEU A 602 14.99 7.47 -24.28
N ALA A 603 13.69 7.68 -24.14
CA ALA A 603 12.66 6.67 -24.39
C ALA A 603 12.67 6.17 -25.85
N GLN A 604 12.79 7.08 -26.82
CA GLN A 604 12.95 6.74 -28.24
C GLN A 604 14.22 5.91 -28.49
N SER A 605 15.31 6.18 -27.75
CA SER A 605 16.57 5.43 -27.85
C SER A 605 16.54 4.05 -27.19
N LEU A 606 15.52 3.74 -26.38
CA LEU A 606 15.32 2.47 -25.67
C LEU A 606 14.15 1.65 -26.22
N LYS A 607 13.57 2.03 -27.37
CA LYS A 607 12.44 1.34 -28.03
C LYS A 607 12.65 -0.16 -28.30
N ASP A 608 13.91 -0.60 -28.37
CA ASP A 608 14.31 -1.99 -28.66
C ASP A 608 14.63 -2.81 -27.39
N GLU A 609 14.43 -2.24 -26.19
CA GLU A 609 14.56 -2.92 -24.88
C GLU A 609 13.53 -4.05 -24.73
N THR A 610 13.85 -5.07 -23.94
CA THR A 610 13.00 -6.26 -23.72
C THR A 610 12.59 -6.47 -22.27
N SER A 611 13.22 -5.80 -21.30
CA SER A 611 12.92 -5.93 -19.88
C SER A 611 11.59 -5.31 -19.49
N PHE A 612 10.73 -6.09 -18.82
CA PHE A 612 9.52 -5.62 -18.12
C PHE A 612 9.80 -4.41 -17.22
N PHE A 613 10.85 -4.48 -16.40
CA PHE A 613 11.15 -3.48 -15.38
C PHE A 613 11.51 -2.12 -16.00
N VAL A 614 12.27 -2.14 -17.10
CA VAL A 614 12.64 -0.91 -17.84
C VAL A 614 11.43 -0.35 -18.58
N TRP A 615 10.60 -1.22 -19.19
CA TRP A 615 9.35 -0.79 -19.82
C TRP A 615 8.33 -0.23 -18.84
N LYS A 616 8.27 -0.73 -17.60
CA LYS A 616 7.40 -0.16 -16.56
C LYS A 616 7.77 1.29 -16.28
N GLU A 617 9.06 1.60 -16.10
CA GLU A 617 9.52 2.97 -15.85
C GLU A 617 9.37 3.89 -17.06
N LEU A 618 9.60 3.39 -18.28
CA LEU A 618 9.30 4.14 -19.51
C LEU A 618 7.82 4.53 -19.56
N LEU A 619 6.91 3.60 -19.24
CA LEU A 619 5.47 3.84 -19.26
C LEU A 619 4.96 4.64 -18.05
N VAL A 620 5.63 4.59 -16.90
CA VAL A 620 5.40 5.48 -15.74
C VAL A 620 5.75 6.91 -16.11
N GLY A 621 6.94 7.17 -16.67
CA GLY A 621 7.35 8.52 -17.09
C GLY A 621 6.44 9.10 -18.18
N LEU A 622 6.14 8.33 -19.23
CA LEU A 622 5.19 8.73 -20.28
C LEU A 622 3.75 8.88 -19.74
N GLY A 623 3.36 8.11 -18.73
CA GLY A 623 2.09 8.23 -18.02
C GLY A 623 1.98 9.49 -17.15
N ALA A 624 3.06 9.87 -16.46
CA ALA A 624 3.16 11.11 -15.71
C ALA A 624 3.05 12.33 -16.63
N MET A 625 3.76 12.30 -17.77
CA MET A 625 3.60 13.31 -18.82
C MET A 625 2.16 13.41 -19.34
N SER A 626 1.55 12.26 -19.67
CA SER A 626 0.16 12.20 -20.13
C SER A 626 -0.82 12.79 -19.11
N THR A 627 -0.54 12.59 -17.81
CA THR A 627 -1.36 13.10 -16.69
C THR A 627 -1.19 14.59 -16.46
N ALA A 628 0.03 15.13 -16.65
CA ALA A 628 0.31 16.56 -16.53
C ALA A 628 -0.26 17.36 -17.71
N TRP A 629 -0.07 16.89 -18.95
CA TRP A 629 -0.59 17.54 -20.16
C TRP A 629 -2.09 17.31 -20.43
N MET A 630 -2.80 16.53 -19.60
CA MET A 630 -4.21 16.11 -19.78
C MET A 630 -5.23 17.25 -20.00
N PHE A 631 -4.92 18.48 -19.55
CA PHE A 631 -5.79 19.65 -19.69
C PHE A 631 -5.32 20.65 -20.78
N GLN A 632 -4.22 20.37 -21.46
CA GLN A 632 -3.60 21.23 -22.48
C GLN A 632 -4.26 21.09 -23.86
N ASP A 633 -3.63 21.66 -24.90
CA ASP A 633 -4.08 21.60 -26.29
C ASP A 633 -4.16 20.15 -26.81
N GLU A 634 -5.25 19.85 -27.51
CA GLU A 634 -5.58 18.51 -27.98
C GLU A 634 -4.49 17.94 -28.91
N ALA A 635 -3.89 18.77 -29.78
CA ALA A 635 -2.84 18.35 -30.69
C ALA A 635 -1.54 17.95 -29.96
N VAL A 636 -1.26 18.55 -28.80
CA VAL A 636 -0.13 18.15 -27.95
C VAL A 636 -0.43 16.81 -27.26
N THR A 637 -1.66 16.61 -26.76
CA THR A 637 -2.04 15.35 -26.11
C THR A 637 -2.08 14.17 -27.09
N GLU A 638 -2.63 14.36 -28.29
CA GLU A 638 -2.63 13.33 -29.34
C GLU A 638 -1.23 13.11 -29.92
N GLY A 639 -0.36 14.14 -29.98
CA GLY A 639 1.05 13.98 -30.37
C GLY A 639 1.85 13.11 -29.38
N LEU A 640 1.71 13.35 -28.07
CA LEU A 640 2.32 12.51 -27.04
C LEU A 640 1.82 11.05 -27.10
N LYS A 641 0.53 10.87 -27.32
CA LYS A 641 -0.13 9.58 -27.50
C LYS A 641 0.35 8.86 -28.78
N ALA A 642 0.56 9.58 -29.87
CA ALA A 642 1.09 9.05 -31.13
C ALA A 642 2.55 8.56 -30.97
N PHE A 643 3.41 9.34 -30.31
CA PHE A 643 4.76 8.90 -29.96
C PHE A 643 4.73 7.63 -29.09
N ARG A 644 3.93 7.62 -28.02
CA ARG A 644 3.78 6.43 -27.17
C ARG A 644 3.26 5.21 -27.94
N LYS A 645 2.37 5.40 -28.92
CA LYS A 645 1.88 4.33 -29.81
C LYS A 645 3.01 3.74 -30.67
N GLU A 646 3.87 4.58 -31.26
CA GLU A 646 5.01 4.13 -32.06
C GLU A 646 5.94 3.21 -31.25
N LEU A 647 6.19 3.54 -29.98
CA LEU A 647 7.02 2.70 -29.10
C LEU A 647 6.40 1.33 -28.80
N VAL A 648 5.09 1.25 -28.49
CA VAL A 648 4.49 0.01 -27.95
C VAL A 648 3.82 -0.88 -28.99
N THR A 649 3.33 -0.36 -30.12
CA THR A 649 2.68 -1.18 -31.15
C THR A 649 3.62 -2.26 -31.73
N PRO A 650 4.91 -2.01 -32.04
CA PRO A 650 5.83 -3.07 -32.48
C PRO A 650 6.00 -4.19 -31.45
N ILE A 651 5.94 -3.85 -30.16
CA ILE A 651 6.15 -4.79 -29.05
C ILE A 651 4.91 -5.64 -28.81
N VAL A 652 3.71 -5.06 -28.80
CA VAL A 652 2.47 -5.85 -28.66
C VAL A 652 2.29 -6.82 -29.84
N ARG A 653 2.67 -6.41 -31.06
CA ARG A 653 2.66 -7.31 -32.23
C ARG A 653 3.68 -8.44 -32.15
N LYS A 654 4.80 -8.24 -31.46
CA LYS A 654 5.82 -9.28 -31.19
C LYS A 654 5.40 -10.24 -30.08
N LEU A 655 4.71 -9.76 -29.05
CA LEU A 655 4.28 -10.56 -27.89
C LEU A 655 2.95 -11.31 -28.13
N GLY A 656 2.06 -10.76 -28.97
CA GLY A 656 0.71 -11.28 -29.16
C GLY A 656 -0.26 -10.88 -28.03
N TYR A 657 -1.51 -11.32 -28.15
CA TYR A 657 -2.63 -10.94 -27.27
C TYR A 657 -3.09 -12.06 -26.32
N GLU A 658 -2.48 -13.25 -26.43
CA GLU A 658 -2.82 -14.44 -25.64
C GLU A 658 -1.65 -14.81 -24.72
N ILE A 659 -1.96 -15.43 -23.58
CA ILE A 659 -0.96 -16.01 -22.67
C ILE A 659 -0.77 -17.48 -23.04
N HIS A 660 0.47 -17.93 -23.11
CA HIS A 660 0.86 -19.30 -23.46
C HIS A 660 1.61 -19.95 -22.29
N GLU A 661 1.61 -21.29 -22.22
CA GLU A 661 2.29 -22.05 -21.16
C GLU A 661 3.81 -21.80 -21.09
N ALA A 662 4.40 -21.32 -22.19
CA ALA A 662 5.81 -20.93 -22.30
C ALA A 662 6.12 -19.48 -21.86
N ASP A 663 5.11 -18.63 -21.59
CA ASP A 663 5.33 -17.27 -21.09
C ASP A 663 5.73 -17.33 -19.60
N GLY A 664 6.97 -16.94 -19.29
CA GLY A 664 7.45 -16.83 -17.91
C GLY A 664 6.72 -15.73 -17.12
N HIS A 665 6.86 -15.74 -15.79
CA HIS A 665 6.18 -14.80 -14.88
C HIS A 665 6.29 -13.34 -15.36
N VAL A 666 7.52 -12.92 -15.69
CA VAL A 666 7.85 -11.55 -16.12
C VAL A 666 7.36 -11.28 -17.55
N ASP A 667 7.35 -12.28 -18.44
CA ASP A 667 6.85 -12.15 -19.81
C ASP A 667 5.33 -11.91 -19.83
N GLN A 668 4.59 -12.59 -18.95
CA GLN A 668 3.15 -12.38 -18.79
C GLN A 668 2.83 -10.97 -18.28
N GLN A 669 3.63 -10.43 -17.33
CA GLN A 669 3.50 -9.06 -16.84
C GLN A 669 3.83 -8.03 -17.93
N LEU A 670 4.88 -8.27 -18.73
CA LEU A 670 5.21 -7.44 -19.89
C LEU A 670 4.07 -7.44 -20.92
N LYS A 671 3.51 -8.61 -21.25
CA LYS A 671 2.42 -8.76 -22.21
C LYS A 671 1.16 -7.98 -21.78
N ASP A 672 0.73 -8.14 -20.52
CA ASP A 672 -0.38 -7.37 -19.95
C ASP A 672 -0.15 -5.85 -20.03
N MET A 673 0.99 -5.38 -19.54
CA MET A 673 1.32 -3.95 -19.48
C MET A 673 1.43 -3.31 -20.87
N ILE A 674 2.09 -3.99 -21.82
CA ILE A 674 2.26 -3.51 -23.19
C ILE A 674 0.93 -3.55 -23.96
N MET A 675 0.12 -4.61 -23.80
CA MET A 675 -1.22 -4.70 -24.36
C MET A 675 -2.11 -3.54 -23.88
N ARG A 676 -2.12 -3.27 -22.57
CA ARG A 676 -2.85 -2.15 -21.99
C ARG A 676 -2.36 -0.81 -22.53
N SER A 677 -1.04 -0.62 -22.65
CA SER A 677 -0.47 0.62 -23.17
C SER A 677 -0.81 0.84 -24.65
N ALA A 678 -0.72 -0.19 -25.49
CA ALA A 678 -1.05 -0.08 -26.91
C ALA A 678 -2.53 0.27 -27.13
N ALA A 679 -3.43 -0.42 -26.43
CA ALA A 679 -4.86 -0.14 -26.50
C ALA A 679 -5.20 1.28 -26.02
N MET A 680 -4.66 1.73 -24.89
CA MET A 680 -4.91 3.10 -24.38
C MET A 680 -4.36 4.21 -25.31
N CYS A 681 -3.37 3.90 -26.14
CA CYS A 681 -2.90 4.78 -27.21
C CYS A 681 -3.72 4.70 -28.51
N GLY A 682 -4.80 3.92 -28.54
CA GLY A 682 -5.67 3.78 -29.71
C GLY A 682 -5.13 2.78 -30.76
N ASP A 683 -4.48 1.69 -30.35
CA ASP A 683 -4.16 0.58 -31.24
C ASP A 683 -5.40 -0.31 -31.49
N GLU A 684 -6.04 -0.12 -32.65
CA GLU A 684 -7.31 -0.77 -33.00
C GLU A 684 -7.28 -2.30 -32.94
N GLU A 685 -6.15 -2.93 -33.27
CA GLU A 685 -6.04 -4.39 -33.30
C GLU A 685 -6.03 -4.96 -31.88
N THR A 686 -5.27 -4.32 -30.99
CA THR A 686 -5.24 -4.65 -29.56
C THR A 686 -6.61 -4.43 -28.90
N ILE A 687 -7.32 -3.35 -29.29
CA ILE A 687 -8.68 -3.07 -28.80
C ILE A 687 -9.66 -4.16 -29.25
N LYS A 688 -9.66 -4.53 -30.54
CA LYS A 688 -10.53 -5.58 -31.11
C LYS A 688 -10.21 -6.96 -30.50
N ALA A 689 -8.93 -7.26 -30.25
CA ALA A 689 -8.52 -8.48 -29.56
C ALA A 689 -9.07 -8.55 -28.13
N ALA A 690 -8.95 -7.47 -27.35
CA ALA A 690 -9.49 -7.40 -25.99
C ALA A 690 -11.02 -7.53 -25.94
N GLN A 691 -11.73 -6.81 -26.82
CA GLN A 691 -13.20 -6.88 -26.91
C GLN A 691 -13.68 -8.31 -27.27
N ASN A 692 -13.02 -8.98 -28.23
CA ASN A 692 -13.30 -10.36 -28.60
C ASN A 692 -13.05 -11.35 -27.43
N ALA A 693 -11.94 -11.22 -26.71
CA ALA A 693 -11.65 -12.01 -25.51
C ALA A 693 -12.72 -11.82 -24.42
N PHE A 694 -13.17 -10.58 -24.20
CA PHE A 694 -14.24 -10.27 -23.26
C PHE A 694 -15.59 -10.89 -23.69
N GLU A 695 -16.00 -10.70 -24.94
CA GLU A 695 -17.21 -11.29 -25.51
C GLU A 695 -17.25 -12.82 -25.37
N LYS A 696 -16.13 -13.50 -25.67
CA LYS A 696 -15.99 -14.95 -25.49
C LYS A 696 -16.13 -15.37 -24.02
N SER A 697 -15.47 -14.63 -23.12
CA SER A 697 -15.57 -14.88 -21.67
C SER A 697 -16.99 -14.71 -21.11
N LEU A 698 -17.86 -13.92 -21.76
CA LEU A 698 -19.29 -13.79 -21.45
C LEU A 698 -20.14 -14.94 -22.02
N LYS A 699 -19.70 -15.56 -23.12
CA LYS A 699 -20.35 -16.71 -23.77
C LYS A 699 -20.01 -18.05 -23.11
N GLY A 700 -19.23 -18.04 -22.02
CA GLY A 700 -18.80 -19.23 -21.27
C GLY A 700 -17.45 -19.81 -21.71
N GLU A 701 -16.77 -19.22 -22.69
CA GLU A 701 -15.41 -19.59 -23.08
C GLU A 701 -14.41 -19.04 -22.05
N LEU A 702 -14.37 -19.60 -20.83
CA LEU A 702 -13.54 -19.10 -19.73
C LEU A 702 -12.03 -19.11 -20.06
N SER A 703 -11.57 -20.01 -20.93
CA SER A 703 -10.20 -20.06 -21.43
C SER A 703 -9.83 -18.91 -22.38
N ALA A 704 -10.81 -18.16 -22.92
CA ALA A 704 -10.57 -17.03 -23.82
C ALA A 704 -10.07 -15.77 -23.11
N LEU A 705 -10.08 -15.73 -21.77
CA LEU A 705 -9.54 -14.63 -20.97
C LEU A 705 -8.68 -15.16 -19.83
N HIS A 706 -7.37 -15.30 -20.09
CA HIS A 706 -6.40 -15.72 -19.08
C HIS A 706 -6.38 -14.73 -17.89
N PRO A 707 -6.33 -15.20 -16.62
CA PRO A 707 -6.43 -14.32 -15.45
C PRO A 707 -5.46 -13.14 -15.43
N THR A 708 -4.20 -13.31 -15.87
CA THR A 708 -3.23 -12.21 -15.96
C THR A 708 -3.73 -11.02 -16.79
N LEU A 709 -4.57 -11.24 -17.82
CA LEU A 709 -5.06 -10.19 -18.72
C LEU A 709 -6.41 -9.59 -18.30
N ARG A 710 -7.08 -10.10 -17.24
CA ARG A 710 -8.43 -9.68 -16.81
C ARG A 710 -8.54 -8.16 -16.65
N THR A 711 -7.72 -7.58 -15.76
CA THR A 711 -7.72 -6.13 -15.47
C THR A 711 -7.53 -5.30 -16.75
N THR A 712 -6.62 -5.72 -17.64
CA THR A 712 -6.36 -5.01 -18.90
C THR A 712 -7.51 -5.13 -19.88
N VAL A 713 -8.03 -6.32 -20.12
CA VAL A 713 -9.17 -6.54 -21.02
C VAL A 713 -10.41 -5.79 -20.53
N TYR A 714 -10.74 -5.86 -19.23
CA TYR A 714 -11.86 -5.11 -18.66
C TYR A 714 -11.66 -3.59 -18.75
N ALA A 715 -10.44 -3.08 -18.54
CA ALA A 715 -10.12 -1.66 -18.70
C ALA A 715 -10.24 -1.19 -20.16
N ILE A 716 -9.82 -2.01 -21.13
CA ILE A 716 -9.97 -1.71 -22.57
C ILE A 716 -11.44 -1.73 -22.97
N THR A 717 -12.19 -2.77 -22.57
CA THR A 717 -13.64 -2.85 -22.79
C THR A 717 -14.36 -1.63 -22.20
N SER A 718 -14.02 -1.19 -20.98
CA SER A 718 -14.64 0.00 -20.37
C SER A 718 -14.28 1.30 -21.09
N ARG A 719 -13.03 1.46 -21.59
CA ARG A 719 -12.56 2.64 -22.34
C ARG A 719 -13.23 2.79 -23.71
N TYR A 720 -13.64 1.68 -24.34
CA TYR A 720 -14.16 1.63 -25.72
C TYR A 720 -15.59 1.04 -25.84
N GLY A 721 -16.28 0.85 -24.72
CA GLY A 721 -17.69 0.45 -24.62
C GLY A 721 -18.54 1.53 -23.92
N GLY A 722 -19.77 1.17 -23.55
CA GLY A 722 -20.73 2.05 -22.89
C GLY A 722 -21.43 1.41 -21.69
N GLU A 723 -22.69 1.76 -21.48
CA GLU A 723 -23.49 1.27 -20.34
C GLU A 723 -23.67 -0.26 -20.33
N VAL A 724 -23.73 -0.92 -21.50
CA VAL A 724 -23.90 -2.38 -21.58
C VAL A 724 -22.69 -3.10 -20.99
N GLU A 725 -21.49 -2.72 -21.43
CA GLU A 725 -20.23 -3.27 -20.94
C GLU A 725 -19.99 -2.89 -19.48
N MET A 726 -20.36 -1.67 -19.06
CA MET A 726 -20.27 -1.26 -17.66
C MET A 726 -21.13 -2.15 -16.75
N ASN A 727 -22.38 -2.41 -17.14
CA ASN A 727 -23.27 -3.27 -16.38
C ASN A 727 -22.76 -4.71 -16.31
N GLN A 728 -22.12 -5.22 -17.37
CA GLN A 728 -21.48 -6.54 -17.37
C GLN A 728 -20.26 -6.63 -16.43
N LEU A 729 -19.46 -5.56 -16.31
CA LEU A 729 -18.34 -5.50 -15.36
C LEU A 729 -18.82 -5.36 -13.90
N LEU A 730 -19.84 -4.53 -13.66
CA LEU A 730 -20.46 -4.39 -12.34
C LEU A 730 -21.18 -5.68 -11.90
N ASP A 731 -21.74 -6.46 -12.84
CA ASP A 731 -22.26 -7.78 -12.54
C ASP A 731 -21.14 -8.74 -12.13
N ARG A 732 -20.05 -8.87 -12.90
CA ARG A 732 -18.89 -9.72 -12.54
C ARG A 732 -18.30 -9.38 -11.16
N TYR A 733 -18.26 -8.10 -10.77
CA TYR A 733 -17.84 -7.70 -9.41
C TYR A 733 -18.78 -8.22 -8.30
N ARG A 734 -20.06 -8.40 -8.59
CA ARG A 734 -21.09 -8.85 -7.64
C ARG A 734 -21.29 -10.37 -7.65
N THR A 735 -21.14 -11.02 -8.80
CA THR A 735 -21.56 -12.42 -9.03
C THR A 735 -20.43 -13.43 -9.10
N SER A 736 -19.18 -13.03 -9.40
CA SER A 736 -18.05 -13.98 -9.44
C SER A 736 -17.66 -14.45 -8.04
N SER A 737 -17.43 -15.76 -7.87
CA SER A 737 -16.83 -16.34 -6.66
C SER A 737 -15.31 -16.14 -6.59
N VAL A 738 -14.67 -15.73 -7.70
CA VAL A 738 -13.22 -15.54 -7.81
C VAL A 738 -12.87 -14.12 -7.40
N SER A 739 -12.27 -13.95 -6.22
CA SER A 739 -12.08 -12.61 -5.65
C SER A 739 -11.10 -11.73 -6.46
N ASP A 740 -10.13 -12.33 -7.16
CA ASP A 740 -9.28 -11.66 -8.15
C ASP A 740 -10.09 -11.09 -9.34
N GLU A 741 -11.08 -11.85 -9.84
CA GLU A 741 -11.91 -11.42 -10.95
C GLU A 741 -12.80 -10.24 -10.55
N ARG A 742 -13.37 -10.30 -9.33
CA ARG A 742 -14.18 -9.20 -8.79
C ARG A 742 -13.39 -7.89 -8.77
N ILE A 743 -12.21 -7.89 -8.16
CA ILE A 743 -11.36 -6.69 -8.06
C ILE A 743 -10.85 -6.24 -9.45
N SER A 744 -10.53 -7.18 -10.34
CA SER A 744 -10.19 -6.86 -11.73
C SER A 744 -11.34 -6.17 -12.47
N ALA A 745 -12.57 -6.66 -12.32
CA ALA A 745 -13.75 -6.09 -12.97
C ALA A 745 -14.06 -4.69 -12.45
N LEU A 746 -14.05 -4.50 -11.12
CA LEU A 746 -14.23 -3.19 -10.48
C LEU A 746 -13.16 -2.16 -10.88
N ARG A 747 -11.90 -2.61 -10.99
CA ARG A 747 -10.81 -1.77 -11.51
C ARG A 747 -11.03 -1.43 -12.98
N GLY A 748 -11.55 -2.37 -13.77
CA GLY A 748 -11.98 -2.17 -15.15
C GLY A 748 -13.07 -1.10 -15.29
N CYS A 749 -14.07 -1.10 -14.39
CA CYS A 749 -15.16 -0.10 -14.39
C CYS A 749 -14.67 1.36 -14.35
N GLY A 750 -13.47 1.61 -13.82
CA GLY A 750 -12.92 2.96 -13.79
C GLY A 750 -12.57 3.55 -15.15
N PHE A 751 -12.44 2.75 -16.22
CA PHE A 751 -11.74 3.19 -17.43
C PHE A 751 -12.60 3.85 -18.51
N SER A 752 -13.90 4.10 -18.32
CA SER A 752 -14.70 4.78 -19.34
C SER A 752 -14.36 6.27 -19.49
N ASN A 753 -14.61 6.80 -20.69
CA ASN A 753 -14.59 8.24 -21.00
C ASN A 753 -16.00 8.87 -21.01
N ASP A 754 -17.07 8.07 -20.99
CA ASP A 754 -18.45 8.56 -21.12
C ASP A 754 -18.94 9.21 -19.80
N PRO A 755 -19.43 10.47 -19.82
CA PRO A 755 -19.92 11.15 -18.63
C PRO A 755 -21.04 10.44 -17.87
N GLN A 756 -21.95 9.72 -18.54
CA GLN A 756 -23.04 8.98 -17.89
C GLN A 756 -22.50 7.73 -17.21
N VAL A 757 -21.60 7.02 -17.87
CA VAL A 757 -20.94 5.82 -17.32
C VAL A 757 -20.06 6.18 -16.11
N ILE A 758 -19.30 7.28 -16.20
CA ILE A 758 -18.51 7.81 -15.06
C ILE A 758 -19.44 8.15 -13.89
N LYS A 759 -20.57 8.81 -14.15
CA LYS A 759 -21.59 9.12 -13.12
C LYS A 759 -22.23 7.87 -12.52
N GLN A 760 -22.49 6.83 -13.33
CA GLN A 760 -23.01 5.55 -12.87
C GLN A 760 -22.04 4.88 -11.88
N VAL A 761 -20.73 4.89 -12.18
CA VAL A 761 -19.71 4.29 -11.31
C VAL A 761 -19.56 5.09 -10.01
N LEU A 762 -19.53 6.42 -10.06
CA LEU A 762 -19.50 7.25 -8.85
C LEU A 762 -20.71 6.99 -7.94
N ALA A 763 -21.93 6.97 -8.51
CA ALA A 763 -23.14 6.65 -7.74
C ALA A 763 -23.17 5.21 -7.20
N ALA A 764 -22.44 4.27 -7.82
CA ALA A 764 -22.26 2.92 -7.28
C ALA A 764 -21.24 2.87 -6.13
N MET A 765 -20.28 3.79 -6.09
CA MET A 765 -19.30 3.89 -4.98
C MET A 765 -19.93 4.50 -3.73
N ASP A 766 -20.87 5.41 -3.89
CA ASP A 766 -21.63 6.02 -2.78
C ASP A 766 -22.50 5.00 -2.02
N ASN A 767 -22.81 3.83 -2.61
CA ASN A 767 -23.62 2.77 -2.03
C ASN A 767 -22.77 1.53 -1.64
N SER A 768 -22.70 1.25 -0.34
CA SER A 768 -21.98 0.11 0.25
C SER A 768 -22.49 -1.28 -0.17
N GLU A 769 -23.75 -1.41 -0.61
CA GLU A 769 -24.29 -2.65 -1.18
C GLU A 769 -23.87 -2.83 -2.65
N ALA A 770 -23.57 -1.74 -3.35
CA ALA A 770 -23.21 -1.77 -4.77
C ALA A 770 -21.70 -1.95 -5.00
N ILE A 771 -20.87 -1.32 -4.16
CA ILE A 771 -19.40 -1.47 -4.05
C ILE A 771 -19.03 -1.45 -2.56
N LYS A 772 -18.31 -2.47 -2.07
CA LYS A 772 -17.88 -2.55 -0.66
C LYS A 772 -17.01 -1.35 -0.25
N ASP A 773 -17.15 -0.92 0.99
CA ASP A 773 -16.37 0.14 1.63
C ASP A 773 -14.85 -0.06 1.52
N GLN A 774 -14.37 -1.29 1.70
CA GLN A 774 -12.95 -1.66 1.55
C GLN A 774 -12.41 -1.57 0.11
N ASP A 775 -13.30 -1.47 -0.88
CA ASP A 775 -13.04 -1.49 -2.32
C ASP A 775 -13.35 -0.13 -2.99
N VAL A 776 -13.94 0.82 -2.25
CA VAL A 776 -14.61 2.01 -2.80
C VAL A 776 -13.70 2.90 -3.66
N TYR A 777 -12.40 2.94 -3.39
CA TYR A 777 -11.42 3.74 -4.11
C TYR A 777 -10.98 3.13 -5.45
N ILE A 778 -11.22 1.84 -5.68
CA ILE A 778 -10.60 1.06 -6.76
C ILE A 778 -10.93 1.59 -8.18
N PRO A 779 -12.16 2.06 -8.49
CA PRO A 779 -12.46 2.66 -9.80
C PRO A 779 -11.74 3.98 -10.08
N ILE A 780 -11.36 4.75 -9.04
CA ILE A 780 -10.83 6.11 -9.22
C ILE A 780 -9.47 6.15 -9.92
N GLY A 781 -8.65 5.11 -9.76
CA GLY A 781 -7.41 4.95 -10.51
C GLY A 781 -7.63 4.86 -12.04
N GLY A 782 -8.80 4.40 -12.47
CA GLY A 782 -9.24 4.50 -13.87
C GLY A 782 -9.87 5.85 -14.17
N ILE A 783 -10.80 6.33 -13.35
CA ILE A 783 -11.60 7.54 -13.64
C ILE A 783 -10.69 8.77 -13.80
N ARG A 784 -9.66 8.91 -12.96
CA ARG A 784 -8.71 10.04 -13.04
C ARG A 784 -7.73 9.98 -14.24
N SER A 785 -7.83 8.98 -15.12
CA SER A 785 -7.01 8.83 -16.33
C SER A 785 -7.65 9.40 -17.60
N SER A 786 -8.71 10.20 -17.47
CA SER A 786 -9.30 11.01 -18.54
C SER A 786 -9.64 12.40 -18.03
N ARG A 787 -9.61 13.41 -18.91
CA ARG A 787 -9.94 14.81 -18.58
C ARG A 787 -11.34 14.91 -17.95
N THR A 788 -12.31 14.19 -18.52
CA THR A 788 -13.70 14.10 -18.05
C THR A 788 -13.78 13.47 -16.65
N GLY A 789 -13.17 12.31 -16.46
CA GLY A 789 -13.26 11.56 -15.20
C GLY A 789 -12.46 12.20 -14.07
N ALA A 790 -11.27 12.74 -14.36
CA ALA A 790 -10.49 13.51 -13.41
C ALA A 790 -11.27 14.72 -12.87
N ASP A 791 -11.91 15.50 -13.75
CA ASP A 791 -12.73 16.65 -13.34
C ASP A 791 -14.02 16.26 -12.62
N ALA A 792 -14.64 15.12 -12.97
CA ALA A 792 -15.81 14.60 -12.26
C ALA A 792 -15.46 14.10 -10.85
N ALA A 793 -14.34 13.38 -10.68
CA ALA A 793 -13.95 12.75 -9.43
C ALA A 793 -13.74 13.77 -8.29
N TRP A 794 -12.87 14.76 -8.48
CA TRP A 794 -12.56 15.72 -7.40
C TRP A 794 -13.81 16.51 -6.98
N LYS A 795 -14.67 16.87 -7.94
CA LYS A 795 -15.95 17.55 -7.68
C LYS A 795 -16.92 16.68 -6.89
N HIS A 796 -17.06 15.40 -7.27
CA HIS A 796 -17.90 14.43 -6.55
C HIS A 796 -17.45 14.26 -5.10
N PHE A 797 -16.14 14.19 -4.87
CA PHE A 797 -15.58 14.03 -3.52
C PHE A 797 -15.85 15.26 -2.64
N LEU A 798 -15.56 16.48 -3.12
CA LEU A 798 -15.81 17.69 -2.33
C LEU A 798 -17.31 17.98 -2.11
N ALA A 799 -18.16 17.64 -3.09
CA ALA A 799 -19.61 17.80 -2.98
C ALA A 799 -20.27 16.84 -1.97
N ASN A 800 -19.64 15.69 -1.69
CA ASN A 800 -20.12 14.68 -0.75
C ASN A 800 -19.19 14.50 0.45
N TRP A 801 -18.33 15.49 0.74
CA TRP A 801 -17.27 15.39 1.75
C TRP A 801 -17.78 14.95 3.13
N ASP A 802 -18.88 15.55 3.61
CA ASP A 802 -19.40 15.25 4.95
C ASP A 802 -19.89 13.78 5.03
N THR A 803 -20.47 13.25 3.95
CA THR A 803 -20.85 11.82 3.81
C THR A 803 -19.63 10.90 3.82
N PHE A 804 -18.55 11.27 3.13
CA PHE A 804 -17.30 10.50 3.15
C PHE A 804 -16.63 10.55 4.52
N TYR A 805 -16.68 11.68 5.22
CA TYR A 805 -16.13 11.88 6.57
C TYR A 805 -16.88 11.07 7.63
N GLU A 806 -18.21 10.97 7.53
CA GLU A 806 -19.02 10.13 8.42
C GLU A 806 -18.83 8.63 8.15
N ARG A 807 -18.85 8.22 6.87
CA ARG A 807 -18.67 6.81 6.45
C ARG A 807 -17.25 6.30 6.71
N PHE A 808 -16.25 7.18 6.60
CA PHE A 808 -14.83 6.87 6.81
C PHE A 808 -14.23 7.88 7.81
N PRO A 809 -14.34 7.64 9.13
CA PRO A 809 -13.78 8.54 10.14
C PRO A 809 -12.25 8.74 9.98
N PRO A 810 -11.71 9.96 10.23
CA PRO A 810 -10.27 10.24 10.07
C PRO A 810 -9.32 9.43 10.96
N GLY A 811 -9.84 8.75 11.99
CA GLY A 811 -9.09 7.79 12.80
C GLY A 811 -8.81 6.46 12.09
N LEU A 812 -9.31 6.26 10.87
CA LEU A 812 -9.09 5.06 10.04
C LEU A 812 -8.36 5.40 8.74
N SER A 813 -7.66 4.41 8.16
CA SER A 813 -6.81 4.54 6.96
C SER A 813 -7.52 4.98 5.69
N MET A 814 -8.83 4.73 5.55
CA MET A 814 -9.53 4.93 4.28
C MET A 814 -9.64 6.41 3.86
N LEU A 815 -10.01 7.33 4.76
CA LEU A 815 -10.31 8.71 4.36
C LEU A 815 -9.06 9.45 3.82
N LYS A 816 -7.88 9.23 4.43
CA LYS A 816 -6.62 9.80 3.92
C LYS A 816 -6.34 9.35 2.48
N ASN A 817 -6.68 8.09 2.16
CA ASN A 817 -6.52 7.54 0.83
C ASN A 817 -7.53 8.11 -0.17
N LEU A 818 -8.79 8.31 0.21
CA LEU A 818 -9.82 8.90 -0.68
C LEU A 818 -9.43 10.34 -1.10
N VAL A 819 -8.96 11.17 -0.16
CA VAL A 819 -8.46 12.54 -0.46
C VAL A 819 -7.42 12.51 -1.58
N LYS A 820 -6.44 11.60 -1.50
CA LYS A 820 -5.39 11.44 -2.51
C LYS A 820 -5.94 10.92 -3.84
N PHE A 821 -6.69 9.81 -3.81
CA PHE A 821 -7.17 9.15 -5.02
C PHE A 821 -8.04 10.08 -5.88
N PHE A 822 -9.04 10.74 -5.28
CA PHE A 822 -9.98 11.60 -6.00
C PHE A 822 -9.36 12.94 -6.45
N CYS A 823 -8.51 13.58 -5.64
CA CYS A 823 -8.10 14.97 -5.88
C CYS A 823 -6.73 15.15 -6.55
N GLU A 824 -5.79 14.20 -6.47
CA GLU A 824 -4.53 14.28 -7.23
C GLU A 824 -4.73 14.32 -8.77
N GLY A 825 -5.93 13.98 -9.26
CA GLY A 825 -6.29 14.06 -10.68
C GLY A 825 -6.37 15.48 -11.24
N MET A 826 -6.53 16.51 -10.39
CA MET A 826 -6.63 17.92 -10.81
C MET A 826 -5.40 18.37 -11.61
N GLY A 827 -5.61 19.26 -12.59
CA GLY A 827 -4.58 19.71 -13.54
C GLY A 827 -4.74 21.14 -14.06
N THR A 828 -5.52 21.98 -13.38
CA THR A 828 -5.56 23.44 -13.65
C THR A 828 -5.34 24.26 -12.37
N PRO A 829 -4.85 25.52 -12.45
CA PRO A 829 -4.67 26.39 -11.29
C PRO A 829 -5.99 26.69 -10.56
N GLU A 830 -7.10 26.76 -11.28
CA GLU A 830 -8.43 27.03 -10.73
C GLU A 830 -8.92 25.87 -9.86
N GLN A 831 -8.74 24.62 -10.34
CA GLN A 831 -9.07 23.41 -9.56
C GLN A 831 -8.26 23.36 -8.26
N LEU A 832 -6.94 23.61 -8.32
CA LEU A 832 -6.08 23.66 -7.14
C LEU A 832 -6.47 24.78 -6.17
N SER A 833 -6.90 25.94 -6.69
CA SER A 833 -7.35 27.07 -5.87
C SER A 833 -8.68 26.77 -5.17
N GLN A 834 -9.61 26.11 -5.87
CA GLN A 834 -10.90 25.68 -5.32
C GLN A 834 -10.72 24.59 -4.25
N PHE A 835 -9.80 23.63 -4.45
CA PHE A 835 -9.43 22.64 -3.43
C PHE A 835 -8.83 23.28 -2.17
N LYS A 836 -7.90 24.23 -2.33
CA LYS A 836 -7.31 24.97 -1.19
C LYS A 836 -8.38 25.73 -0.39
N ALA A 837 -9.24 26.47 -1.08
CA ALA A 837 -10.34 27.23 -0.45
C ALA A 837 -11.41 26.33 0.21
N PHE A 838 -11.59 25.09 -0.25
CA PHE A 838 -12.54 24.15 0.38
C PHE A 838 -12.07 23.67 1.77
N PHE A 839 -10.76 23.44 1.93
CA PHE A 839 -10.17 22.97 3.20
C PHE A 839 -9.73 24.11 4.13
N GLU A 840 -9.74 25.36 3.67
CA GLU A 840 -9.44 26.53 4.49
C GLU A 840 -10.43 26.64 5.67
N GLY A 841 -9.92 26.54 6.90
CA GLY A 841 -10.72 26.61 8.12
C GLY A 841 -11.54 25.35 8.47
N LYS A 842 -11.46 24.27 7.68
CA LYS A 842 -12.04 22.97 8.06
C LYS A 842 -11.16 22.24 9.09
N ASP A 843 -11.79 21.42 9.92
CA ASP A 843 -11.06 20.40 10.68
C ASP A 843 -10.61 19.29 9.71
N ILE A 844 -9.30 19.05 9.67
CA ILE A 844 -8.63 18.11 8.78
C ILE A 844 -7.72 17.14 9.54
N ARG A 845 -7.84 17.06 10.88
CA ARG A 845 -7.07 16.13 11.71
C ARG A 845 -7.26 14.69 11.21
N GLY A 846 -6.16 13.99 10.97
CA GLY A 846 -6.15 12.63 10.39
C GLY A 846 -6.01 12.60 8.87
N VAL A 847 -6.31 13.69 8.15
CA VAL A 847 -6.15 13.78 6.68
C VAL A 847 -5.25 14.92 6.21
N ASP A 848 -4.74 15.74 7.11
CA ASP A 848 -3.93 16.94 6.83
C ASP A 848 -2.68 16.63 5.99
N ASN A 849 -1.95 15.53 6.27
CA ASN A 849 -0.87 15.04 5.41
C ASN A 849 -1.33 14.80 3.97
N SER A 850 -2.49 14.17 3.77
CA SER A 850 -3.03 13.92 2.43
C SER A 850 -3.47 15.20 1.71
N VAL A 851 -4.06 16.17 2.43
CA VAL A 851 -4.40 17.48 1.86
C VAL A 851 -3.14 18.22 1.40
N ARG A 852 -2.06 18.21 2.20
CA ARG A 852 -0.75 18.80 1.81
C ARG A 852 -0.10 18.06 0.63
N GLN A 853 -0.11 16.73 0.65
CA GLN A 853 0.45 15.91 -0.44
C GLN A 853 -0.31 16.09 -1.77
N VAL A 854 -1.63 16.26 -1.75
CA VAL A 854 -2.42 16.63 -2.95
C VAL A 854 -1.99 17.99 -3.49
N ILE A 855 -1.82 18.99 -2.62
CA ILE A 855 -1.39 20.34 -3.02
C ILE A 855 -0.02 20.31 -3.69
N ASP A 856 0.98 19.68 -3.06
CA ASP A 856 2.34 19.56 -3.64
C ASP A 856 2.31 18.78 -4.97
N SER A 857 1.50 17.73 -5.06
CA SER A 857 1.38 16.89 -6.26
C SER A 857 0.75 17.61 -7.45
N VAL A 858 -0.29 18.41 -7.22
CA VAL A 858 -0.93 19.18 -8.29
C VAL A 858 -0.07 20.39 -8.66
N GLN A 859 0.57 21.05 -7.69
CA GLN A 859 1.50 22.15 -7.94
C GLN A 859 2.69 21.73 -8.82
N ALA A 860 3.32 20.59 -8.52
CA ALA A 860 4.44 20.08 -9.31
C ALA A 860 4.07 19.81 -10.79
N LYS A 861 2.87 19.26 -11.05
CA LYS A 861 2.38 19.06 -12.43
C LYS A 861 2.16 20.38 -13.16
N LEU A 862 1.56 21.38 -12.50
CA LEU A 862 1.32 22.70 -13.10
C LEU A 862 2.64 23.38 -13.49
N SER A 863 3.61 23.41 -12.57
CA SER A 863 4.93 24.01 -12.79
C SER A 863 5.78 23.24 -13.83
N TRP A 864 5.58 21.94 -14.00
CA TRP A 864 6.19 21.17 -15.10
C TRP A 864 5.64 21.62 -16.46
N VAL A 865 4.31 21.70 -16.59
CA VAL A 865 3.64 22.10 -17.84
C VAL A 865 3.98 23.54 -18.23
N GLU A 866 3.96 24.46 -17.27
CA GLU A 866 4.32 25.88 -17.46
C GLU A 866 5.76 26.05 -17.99
N ARG A 867 6.69 25.25 -17.47
CA ARG A 867 8.14 25.34 -17.77
C ARG A 867 8.55 24.70 -19.11
N ASP A 868 7.89 23.62 -19.52
CA ASP A 868 8.36 22.75 -20.62
C ASP A 868 7.37 22.62 -21.80
N SER A 869 6.22 23.29 -21.80
CA SER A 869 5.25 23.15 -22.93
C SER A 869 5.84 23.51 -24.30
N ASP A 870 6.66 24.56 -24.40
CA ASP A 870 7.33 24.92 -25.67
C ASP A 870 8.40 23.89 -26.09
N ASP A 871 9.09 23.27 -25.12
CA ASP A 871 10.08 22.21 -25.35
C ASP A 871 9.42 20.94 -25.90
N VAL A 872 8.30 20.53 -25.30
CA VAL A 872 7.45 19.42 -25.78
C VAL A 872 6.88 19.73 -27.17
N VAL A 873 6.32 20.93 -27.38
CA VAL A 873 5.78 21.37 -28.68
C VAL A 873 6.84 21.39 -29.77
N ALA A 874 8.07 21.83 -29.47
CA ALA A 874 9.19 21.82 -30.41
C ALA A 874 9.63 20.38 -30.74
N TRP A 875 9.77 19.52 -29.73
CA TRP A 875 10.17 18.11 -29.94
C TRP A 875 9.13 17.32 -30.74
N LEU A 876 7.84 17.48 -30.44
CA LEU A 876 6.75 16.83 -31.18
C LEU A 876 6.69 17.26 -32.66
N LYS A 877 6.89 18.56 -32.94
CA LYS A 877 6.99 19.06 -34.33
C LYS A 877 8.24 18.51 -35.02
N GLY A 878 9.39 18.53 -34.35
CA GLY A 878 10.68 18.07 -34.89
C GLY A 878 10.70 16.58 -35.26
N ASN A 879 9.97 15.74 -34.51
CA ASN A 879 9.84 14.31 -34.76
C ASN A 879 8.58 13.93 -35.56
N GLY A 880 7.81 14.91 -36.05
CA GLY A 880 6.65 14.68 -36.94
C GLY A 880 5.34 14.28 -36.24
N TYR A 881 5.31 14.17 -34.91
CA TYR A 881 4.11 13.83 -34.12
C TYR A 881 3.06 14.94 -34.04
N MET A 882 3.37 16.16 -34.50
CA MET A 882 2.39 17.25 -34.56
C MET A 882 2.58 18.10 -35.83
N HIS A 883 1.54 18.18 -36.66
CA HIS A 883 1.61 18.84 -37.96
C HIS A 883 1.54 20.37 -37.86
N VAL A 884 2.37 21.05 -38.66
CA VAL A 884 2.32 22.51 -38.80
C VAL A 884 1.33 22.88 -39.91
N VAL A 885 0.21 23.50 -39.55
CA VAL A 885 -0.72 24.09 -40.53
C VAL A 885 -0.10 25.38 -41.08
N VAL A 886 0.77 25.25 -42.08
CA VAL A 886 1.33 26.38 -42.82
C VAL A 886 0.23 26.97 -43.73
N VAL A 887 -0.50 27.96 -43.22
CA VAL A 887 -1.44 28.75 -44.02
C VAL A 887 -0.64 29.60 -45.00
N GLY A 888 -0.35 29.03 -46.18
CA GLY A 888 0.43 29.67 -47.22
C GLY A 888 -0.26 30.91 -47.77
N ARG A 889 0.17 32.10 -47.32
CA ARG A 889 -0.13 33.36 -48.02
C ARG A 889 0.51 33.34 -49.40
N ALA A 890 -0.29 33.04 -50.41
CA ALA A 890 0.11 33.20 -51.81
C ALA A 890 0.40 34.68 -52.11
N LEU A 891 1.69 35.04 -52.17
CA LEU A 891 2.14 36.35 -52.62
C LEU A 891 2.02 36.43 -54.15
N ALA A 892 0.86 36.87 -54.63
CA ALA A 892 0.68 37.21 -56.03
C ALA A 892 1.41 38.53 -56.34
N SER A 893 2.42 38.48 -57.20
CA SER A 893 3.10 39.65 -57.76
C SER A 893 2.19 40.41 -58.74
N PRO A 894 2.24 41.75 -58.80
CA PRO A 894 1.32 42.54 -59.61
C PRO A 894 1.71 42.56 -61.10
N SER A 895 0.69 42.52 -61.97
CA SER A 895 0.78 42.96 -63.36
C SER A 895 -0.52 43.67 -63.75
N GLU A 896 -0.42 44.94 -64.15
CA GLU A 896 -1.55 45.75 -64.57
C GLU A 896 -2.04 45.36 -65.97
N ALA A 897 -3.38 45.34 -66.22
CA ALA A 897 -3.99 45.88 -67.45
C ALA A 897 -5.53 45.84 -67.47
N THR A 898 -6.15 46.95 -67.07
CA THR A 898 -7.31 47.60 -67.75
C THR A 898 -8.73 46.98 -67.82
N PHE A 899 -9.68 47.92 -67.83
CA PHE A 899 -11.10 47.88 -68.24
C PHE A 899 -12.16 47.11 -67.42
N ALA A 900 -13.14 47.90 -66.96
CA ALA A 900 -14.42 47.52 -66.37
C ALA A 900 -15.55 48.16 -67.22
N PRO A 901 -16.83 48.24 -66.79
CA PRO A 901 -17.60 47.38 -65.86
C PRO A 901 -18.92 46.88 -66.52
N ARG A 902 -19.72 46.03 -65.83
CA ARG A 902 -21.18 46.00 -66.06
C ARG A 902 -22.01 45.58 -64.86
N MET A 903 -23.22 46.12 -64.81
CA MET A 903 -24.21 46.17 -63.72
C MET A 903 -24.72 44.80 -63.26
N LEU A 904 -25.04 44.69 -61.96
CA LEU A 904 -26.41 44.67 -61.38
C LEU A 904 -26.25 44.78 -59.83
N VAL A 905 -27.21 45.16 -58.97
CA VAL A 905 -28.31 46.17 -58.97
C VAL A 905 -29.02 46.03 -57.60
N ILE A 906 -29.28 47.15 -56.90
CA ILE A 906 -30.31 47.34 -55.82
C ILE A 906 -30.31 46.34 -54.63
N ASP A 907 -30.23 46.71 -53.34
CA ASP A 907 -29.81 47.92 -52.60
C ASP A 907 -29.63 47.45 -51.09
N PHE A 908 -29.75 48.15 -49.95
CA PHE A 908 -30.23 49.51 -49.64
C PHE A 908 -29.56 50.11 -48.37
N ASN A 909 -30.23 51.10 -47.77
CA ASN A 909 -29.89 51.90 -46.58
C ASN A 909 -29.43 51.09 -45.32
N LYS A 910 -28.38 51.48 -44.58
CA LYS A 910 -28.04 52.77 -43.90
C LYS A 910 -28.80 53.03 -42.58
N ALA A 911 -28.30 53.80 -41.60
CA ALA A 911 -26.92 54.19 -41.19
C ALA A 911 -26.99 55.17 -39.99
N GLY A 912 -25.87 55.33 -39.28
CA GLY A 912 -25.61 56.44 -38.34
C GLY A 912 -26.08 56.17 -36.89
N GLY A 913 -25.43 56.72 -35.86
CA GLY A 913 -24.23 57.57 -35.81
C GLY A 913 -24.08 58.18 -34.39
N ALA A 914 -23.00 58.81 -33.97
CA ALA A 914 -21.66 58.99 -34.55
C ALA A 914 -20.64 59.28 -33.42
N ALA A 915 -19.33 59.21 -33.70
CA ALA A 915 -18.27 59.70 -32.79
C ALA A 915 -18.07 61.24 -32.96
N PRO A 916 -17.23 61.93 -32.15
CA PRO A 916 -15.77 61.83 -32.33
C PRO A 916 -14.82 62.10 -31.12
N SER A 917 -13.55 61.71 -31.34
CA SER A 917 -12.29 62.43 -31.01
C SER A 917 -11.73 62.65 -29.58
N SER A 918 -10.44 62.29 -29.50
CA SER A 918 -9.29 63.04 -28.93
C SER A 918 -9.03 63.15 -27.42
N ALA A 919 -7.99 62.41 -26.99
CA ALA A 919 -6.75 62.88 -26.34
C ALA A 919 -6.81 63.85 -25.13
N GLY A 920 -6.17 63.43 -24.03
CA GLY A 920 -5.81 64.28 -22.88
C GLY A 920 -4.96 63.49 -21.87
N ALA A 921 -3.99 64.13 -21.22
CA ALA A 921 -3.03 63.45 -20.33
C ALA A 921 -3.07 63.96 -18.88
N ALA A 922 -2.43 63.18 -17.99
CA ALA A 922 -1.78 63.59 -16.75
C ALA A 922 -2.61 63.90 -15.47
N SER A 923 -2.49 62.95 -14.52
CA SER A 923 -1.97 63.16 -13.14
C SER A 923 -2.88 63.69 -12.02
N ARG A 924 -2.63 63.13 -10.80
CA ARG A 924 -3.00 63.61 -9.43
C ARG A 924 -4.52 63.85 -9.17
N GLY A 925 -5.19 63.25 -8.19
CA GLY A 925 -4.77 62.50 -7.00
C GLY A 925 -4.92 63.34 -5.73
N ILE A 926 -5.81 62.93 -4.79
CA ILE A 926 -6.03 63.52 -3.44
C ILE A 926 -6.77 62.50 -2.56
N ARG A 927 -6.61 62.58 -1.22
CA ARG A 927 -7.35 61.80 -0.20
C ARG A 927 -8.60 62.55 0.27
N THR A 928 -9.57 61.83 0.85
CA THR A 928 -10.18 62.20 2.15
C THR A 928 -10.86 61.00 2.79
N ASP A 929 -10.66 60.84 4.11
CA ASP A 929 -11.39 59.92 4.97
C ASP A 929 -12.78 60.47 5.35
N THR A 930 -13.69 59.62 5.85
CA THR A 930 -14.60 59.98 6.96
C THR A 930 -15.21 58.72 7.61
N THR A 931 -15.71 58.85 8.84
CA THR A 931 -15.92 57.72 9.76
C THR A 931 -17.32 57.66 10.37
N ALA A 932 -17.79 56.43 10.61
CA ALA A 932 -18.66 55.98 11.72
C ALA A 932 -20.08 56.56 11.92
N THR A 933 -21.00 55.68 12.33
CA THR A 933 -21.94 55.93 13.45
C THR A 933 -22.65 54.63 13.87
N GLU A 934 -22.98 54.51 15.15
CA GLU A 934 -23.78 53.40 15.74
C GLU A 934 -25.23 53.85 16.00
N ASN A 935 -26.18 52.91 16.21
CA ASN A 935 -27.17 52.95 17.33
C ASN A 935 -28.22 51.82 17.35
N THR A 936 -28.08 50.91 18.33
CA THR A 936 -29.10 50.44 19.31
C THR A 936 -30.60 50.17 18.98
N CYS A 937 -31.06 48.98 19.40
CA CYS A 937 -32.17 48.70 20.37
C CYS A 937 -33.62 48.27 19.99
N ARG A 938 -34.06 47.22 20.74
CA ARG A 938 -35.37 46.91 21.39
C ARG A 938 -36.41 45.91 20.80
N ASP A 939 -36.55 44.79 21.53
CA ASP A 939 -37.75 44.18 22.16
C ASP A 939 -39.10 44.03 21.41
N GLN A 940 -39.61 42.79 21.34
CA GLN A 940 -40.83 42.35 22.09
C GLN A 940 -41.01 40.81 22.13
N LYS A 941 -42.10 40.30 22.75
CA LYS A 941 -42.25 38.91 23.28
C LYS A 941 -43.46 38.15 22.72
N ASN A 942 -43.34 36.81 22.59
CA ASN A 942 -44.29 35.69 22.91
C ASN A 942 -45.84 35.81 22.74
N PRO A 943 -46.60 34.69 22.74
CA PRO A 943 -46.35 33.30 22.29
C PRO A 943 -47.58 32.68 21.54
N VAL A 944 -47.60 31.37 21.24
CA VAL A 944 -48.83 30.52 21.24
C VAL A 944 -48.48 29.02 21.29
N LYS A 945 -49.44 28.14 21.67
CA LYS A 945 -49.34 26.67 21.77
C LYS A 945 -50.49 25.96 21.02
N VAL A 946 -50.38 24.62 20.93
CA VAL A 946 -51.43 23.57 20.96
C VAL A 946 -51.77 22.83 19.64
N GLY A 947 -51.67 21.49 19.69
CA GLY A 947 -52.49 20.53 18.91
C GLY A 947 -51.85 19.93 17.64
N GLY A 948 -52.08 18.66 17.27
CA GLY A 948 -52.69 17.55 18.04
C GLY A 948 -53.33 16.41 17.20
N PHE A 949 -52.82 15.19 17.36
CA PHE A 949 -53.48 13.87 17.13
C PHE A 949 -54.04 13.44 15.73
N SER A 950 -53.40 12.39 15.19
CA SER A 950 -53.97 11.06 14.86
C SER A 950 -55.15 10.85 13.88
N SER A 951 -54.89 10.10 12.79
CA SER A 951 -55.63 8.87 12.39
C SER A 951 -54.73 8.05 11.42
N ALA A 952 -54.57 6.72 11.45
CA ALA A 952 -55.52 5.59 11.48
C ALA A 952 -56.30 5.48 10.15
N VAL A 953 -56.53 4.34 9.47
CA VAL A 953 -56.45 2.89 9.76
C VAL A 953 -56.59 2.13 8.38
N PRO A 954 -56.51 0.78 8.19
CA PRO A 954 -55.69 0.18 7.12
C PRO A 954 -56.46 -0.84 6.22
N VAL A 955 -55.88 -2.04 5.97
CA VAL A 955 -56.57 -3.32 5.61
C VAL A 955 -56.94 -3.52 4.10
N PRO A 956 -57.00 -4.77 3.52
CA PRO A 956 -56.36 -6.07 3.89
C PRO A 956 -55.90 -7.00 2.70
N ASN A 957 -55.37 -8.21 3.02
CA ASN A 957 -55.64 -9.57 2.43
C ASN A 957 -55.63 -9.85 0.89
N ARG A 958 -55.51 -11.10 0.38
CA ARG A 958 -54.87 -12.39 0.75
C ARG A 958 -55.09 -13.40 -0.41
N ALA A 959 -54.08 -14.22 -0.73
CA ALA A 959 -54.15 -15.64 -1.17
C ALA A 959 -54.99 -16.15 -2.39
N ALA A 960 -54.28 -16.87 -3.27
CA ALA A 960 -54.57 -18.23 -3.81
C ALA A 960 -55.61 -18.54 -4.93
N SER A 961 -55.09 -18.95 -6.11
CA SER A 961 -55.41 -20.18 -6.89
C SER A 961 -54.46 -20.22 -8.13
N GLN A 962 -53.83 -21.29 -8.63
CA GLN A 962 -54.11 -22.72 -8.91
C GLN A 962 -54.92 -23.04 -10.20
N VAL A 963 -54.56 -24.18 -10.83
CA VAL A 963 -55.19 -24.85 -12.02
C VAL A 963 -54.81 -24.25 -13.41
N SER A 964 -54.40 -25.01 -14.45
CA SER A 964 -53.80 -26.37 -14.57
C SER A 964 -53.35 -26.73 -16.01
N ARG A 965 -52.36 -27.64 -16.16
CA ARG A 965 -52.20 -28.67 -17.26
C ARG A 965 -52.05 -28.14 -18.70
N TYR A 966 -51.62 -28.86 -19.74
CA TYR A 966 -50.94 -30.16 -20.01
C TYR A 966 -50.07 -29.85 -21.29
N ARG A 967 -48.95 -30.48 -21.66
CA ARG A 967 -48.82 -31.90 -22.03
C ARG A 967 -47.37 -32.31 -22.37
N GLU A 968 -47.02 -33.51 -21.94
CA GLU A 968 -46.16 -34.55 -22.57
C GLU A 968 -45.36 -34.21 -23.86
N TRP A 969 -44.07 -34.54 -23.86
CA TRP A 969 -43.47 -35.47 -24.84
C TRP A 969 -42.49 -36.41 -24.09
N ASN A 970 -42.40 -37.67 -24.50
CA ASN A 970 -41.77 -38.73 -23.72
C ASN A 970 -41.06 -39.73 -24.65
N VAL A 971 -39.78 -40.01 -24.42
CA VAL A 971 -39.02 -41.10 -25.05
C VAL A 971 -38.11 -41.70 -23.98
N SER A 972 -38.06 -43.02 -23.88
CA SER A 972 -37.45 -43.73 -22.75
C SER A 972 -36.65 -44.98 -23.19
N GLY A 973 -35.64 -45.33 -22.39
CA GLY A 973 -34.89 -46.59 -22.50
C GLY A 973 -33.36 -46.40 -22.53
N LEU A 974 -32.55 -47.25 -21.89
CA LEU A 974 -32.89 -48.39 -21.04
C LEU A 974 -31.74 -48.70 -20.04
N MET A 975 -32.10 -49.08 -18.81
CA MET A 975 -31.47 -50.09 -17.93
C MET A 975 -29.91 -50.22 -17.79
N SER A 976 -29.40 -49.91 -16.59
CA SER A 976 -28.79 -50.84 -15.58
C SER A 976 -27.77 -51.94 -16.03
N SER A 977 -26.73 -52.35 -15.28
CA SER A 977 -26.18 -51.98 -13.95
C SER A 977 -24.93 -52.87 -13.61
N VAL A 978 -24.41 -52.81 -12.36
CA VAL A 978 -23.56 -53.84 -11.68
C VAL A 978 -22.02 -53.87 -11.94
N SER A 979 -21.30 -53.08 -11.12
CA SER A 979 -20.17 -53.47 -10.23
C SER A 979 -18.78 -53.99 -10.70
N ALA A 980 -17.81 -53.79 -9.79
CA ALA A 980 -16.70 -54.68 -9.41
C ALA A 980 -15.28 -54.49 -10.02
N SER A 981 -14.43 -53.77 -9.27
CA SER A 981 -13.06 -54.21 -8.92
C SER A 981 -13.12 -55.51 -8.07
N PRO A 982 -12.04 -56.34 -7.89
CA PRO A 982 -10.63 -55.91 -7.74
C PRO A 982 -9.51 -56.88 -8.22
N ASN A 983 -8.24 -56.49 -8.00
CA ASN A 983 -7.28 -57.13 -7.06
C ASN A 983 -5.81 -57.30 -7.55
N LYS A 984 -4.88 -57.50 -6.59
CA LYS A 984 -3.41 -57.60 -6.74
C LYS A 984 -2.91 -59.06 -6.80
N ALA A 985 -1.75 -59.31 -7.40
CA ALA A 985 -0.72 -60.29 -6.96
C ALA A 985 0.61 -60.10 -7.72
N ALA A 986 1.72 -60.68 -7.23
CA ALA A 986 3.08 -60.53 -7.80
C ALA A 986 3.96 -61.78 -7.66
N ARG A 987 5.03 -61.91 -8.48
CA ARG A 987 6.27 -62.72 -8.30
C ARG A 987 7.22 -62.53 -9.52
N SER A 988 8.50 -62.16 -9.36
CA SER A 988 9.73 -62.99 -9.22
C SER A 988 10.13 -63.78 -10.48
N ASP A 989 11.39 -63.90 -10.94
CA ASP A 989 12.68 -63.50 -10.34
C ASP A 989 13.88 -63.51 -11.32
N VAL A 990 15.02 -62.92 -10.92
CA VAL A 990 16.45 -63.20 -11.28
C VAL A 990 16.93 -63.26 -12.76
N LEU A 991 17.92 -62.41 -13.12
CA LEU A 991 19.27 -62.82 -13.60
C LEU A 991 20.31 -61.67 -13.59
N GLN A 992 21.61 -61.99 -13.71
CA GLN A 992 22.76 -61.08 -13.53
C GLN A 992 23.45 -60.69 -14.85
N GLY A 993 24.16 -59.55 -14.90
CA GLY A 993 25.09 -59.20 -16.00
C GLY A 993 25.67 -57.78 -15.94
N ASP A 994 26.99 -57.67 -15.74
CA ASP A 994 27.82 -56.45 -15.66
C ASP A 994 29.22 -56.82 -16.24
N PRO A 995 30.13 -55.91 -16.69
CA PRO A 995 30.07 -54.46 -16.95
C PRO A 995 30.53 -54.04 -18.38
N ALA A 996 30.60 -52.72 -18.66
CA ALA A 996 31.83 -51.98 -19.07
C ALA A 996 31.70 -50.87 -20.16
N ALA A 997 32.31 -49.70 -19.85
CA ALA A 997 32.98 -48.74 -20.77
C ALA A 997 32.17 -47.96 -21.84
N ALA A 998 32.43 -46.67 -22.13
CA ALA A 998 33.29 -45.66 -21.46
C ALA A 998 32.97 -44.21 -21.92
N THR A 999 33.42 -43.23 -21.10
CA THR A 999 33.65 -41.78 -21.44
C THR A 999 32.43 -40.89 -21.80
N THR A 1000 32.38 -39.60 -21.44
CA THR A 1000 33.46 -38.67 -21.01
C THR A 1000 33.07 -37.76 -19.82
N LEU A 1001 34.08 -37.24 -19.12
CA LEU A 1001 34.07 -36.40 -17.90
C LEU A 1001 34.28 -34.88 -18.24
N PRO A 1002 34.48 -33.93 -17.28
CA PRO A 1002 34.31 -33.94 -15.80
C PRO A 1002 33.57 -32.73 -15.17
N MET A 1003 33.16 -32.87 -13.90
CA MET A 1003 33.25 -31.80 -12.89
C MET A 1003 34.58 -31.93 -12.11
N ILE A 1004 35.20 -30.84 -11.63
CA ILE A 1004 36.08 -30.87 -10.43
C ILE A 1004 36.34 -29.47 -9.82
N ARG A 1005 36.77 -29.47 -8.55
CA ARG A 1005 36.83 -28.31 -7.63
C ARG A 1005 38.11 -27.45 -7.69
N HIS A 1006 37.99 -26.26 -7.07
CA HIS A 1006 39.00 -25.49 -6.31
C HIS A 1006 40.15 -24.76 -7.02
N ARG A 1007 40.38 -23.51 -6.56
CA ARG A 1007 41.72 -23.03 -6.17
C ARG A 1007 41.67 -22.02 -5.00
N LYS A 1008 42.62 -22.16 -4.08
CA LYS A 1008 43.11 -21.12 -3.14
C LYS A 1008 44.53 -20.69 -3.61
N ARG A 1009 45.15 -19.76 -2.87
CA ARG A 1009 46.52 -19.16 -2.99
C ARG A 1009 46.51 -17.75 -3.62
N ASN A 1010 47.37 -16.78 -3.23
CA ASN A 1010 48.37 -16.75 -2.13
C ASN A 1010 48.76 -15.29 -1.81
N THR A 1011 49.09 -15.01 -0.55
CA THR A 1011 50.20 -14.12 -0.15
C THR A 1011 50.62 -14.41 1.30
N GLU A 1012 51.89 -14.18 1.61
CA GLU A 1012 52.50 -14.35 2.94
C GLU A 1012 52.86 -12.97 3.52
N TYR A 1013 53.09 -12.84 4.85
CA TYR A 1013 54.40 -12.45 5.42
C TYR A 1013 54.40 -12.38 6.97
N LEU A 1014 55.44 -12.99 7.59
CA LEU A 1014 56.04 -12.77 8.92
C LEU A 1014 55.24 -12.89 10.26
N ARG A 1015 55.84 -13.69 11.17
CA ARG A 1015 55.97 -13.48 12.65
C ARG A 1015 54.71 -13.57 13.54
N THR A 1016 54.75 -14.13 14.76
CA THR A 1016 55.73 -14.98 15.49
C THR A 1016 54.98 -15.81 16.55
N ASP A 1017 55.72 -16.63 17.31
CA ASP A 1017 55.37 -17.28 18.59
C ASP A 1017 54.45 -16.43 19.51
N ASP A 1018 53.60 -17.00 20.37
CA ASP A 1018 53.91 -18.09 21.30
C ASP A 1018 52.65 -18.88 21.78
N SER A 1019 52.89 -19.87 22.63
CA SER A 1019 51.91 -20.77 23.25
C SER A 1019 51.29 -20.21 24.54
N ASN A 1020 50.00 -20.47 24.78
CA ASN A 1020 49.54 -21.26 25.93
C ASN A 1020 48.03 -21.56 25.94
N SER A 1021 47.63 -22.50 26.80
CA SER A 1021 46.24 -22.88 27.05
C SER A 1021 45.59 -22.08 28.18
N LYS A 1022 44.32 -21.71 28.00
CA LYS A 1022 43.22 -22.05 28.90
C LYS A 1022 41.85 -21.82 28.27
#